data_AF-A0A6G0SVT8-F1
#
_entry.id   AF-A0A6G0SVT8-F1
#
_cell.length_a   1.000
_cell.length_b   1.000
_cell.length_c   1.000
_cell.angle_alpha   90.00
_cell.angle_beta   90.00
_cell.angle_gamma   90.00
#
_symmetry.space_group_name_H-M   'P 1'
#
loop_
_entity.id
_entity.type
_entity.pdbx_description
1 polymer ?
#
loop_
_entity_poly.entity_id
_entity_poly.type
_entity_poly.pdbx_seq_one_letter_code
_entity_poly.pdbx_strand_id
1 'polypeptide(L)'
;MWKNFVQHVIKVEDRFWKVDLTIDDVMDNDNLHVMTITGDTSDSDDLGCETLKGSEENIEYKECNFKTKNEILTKNSNLNDFYTNAKIKIVNEVEDFVMKNSQWRLDQILSLGININKYVPFKGSSYIPLPENIQNKHAIINVKNEDDKCFLWAILSALHPCEKDPQRVTKYKKWKNDFDKELKGIEFPVKTTDVPKFVKRTKDISINIYYLEKKGNNTHIIVPLEITKIEKTNHIDLMYLREDNENKGHYCWIKDLWKLVGSQMTKDGHRRFLCKMCLNSFDTENKLNDHKHYCGNNKAAKIVLPEPYNKTLEFEKYNNSLRIPFVIYFDFESTLQPIYSCQPNDKESFTKCYQKHIPNNFCYYIKYSNGDYKPPVEYSGPNVAKEFFNCIQNEEIAISEIYDEIVPMETLNAEQLNNYNKSVKCHICERFLSELPPRLEKKLKIYVAAIEYYKQLNDDDNMCLYKSKIEEAIKYKKLNMRKVCDHDHLTGEYRGAAHSICNLTYKNPTFIPIVCHNLSGYDAHLFIKQFGNDNNDIKLIPNNEEKYISFSKIIERTKYIKGEEIKLKTELRFIDSFKFLSSSLDKLTNNLEKHQFKDLSKYFSEEHLNLVTRKLAYPYEYMDCEEKFNETCLPPREKFYSSLTGKNITIEEYENSQKIWEVFKIQNLREFTSLYNKIDVLLLTDIMENFRDISLKKYKLDPLWYYTTPGFAWDSMLRMTKVKLDLLTDIDQILMFESGIRGGLSQCSQRYSKANNKYMGDKFKKKEESIFLQYLDANNLYGWAMSKYLPTGDFKWVNNLNNFDVMGISDESPKGYILEVDLSYSKELHDLHSDFPLAPEKHFDDEQLPKLLTMLEFSQSPWLKVYIDFNTDLRSKAKNEFEKDYFKLMNNSVYGRTMMNVRNHVDIKLCSNEAKLEKLIVKPNFDKRTIFTENLVAIHMKRTEIFFKQPIYIGMCILDLSKSLMYDFYYNTIKKKYGNRVRLLYTDTDSLILEIKTDDFYQDIKINLDHFDTSDYPKDNIYDLPLVNKKVLGKFKDELNGKIMTEFIGLRSKLYSHRILDSEKEIKKSKGVKKNVVENKICFDDFKNCLLTKKPKYVRQNLFRTKKHDIFTVEQNKKALSVYDDKRFILNNGIDTLAWGHYKTNIDRNDFVNHLNTLIRNQNKKD
;
A
#
# COMPACT_ATOMS: atom_id res chain seq x y z
N MET A 1 27.55 -31.54 -7.55
CA MET A 1 26.59 -31.66 -6.43
C MET A 1 25.45 -32.64 -6.71
N TRP A 2 24.46 -32.39 -7.60
CA TRP A 2 23.32 -33.31 -7.80
C TRP A 2 23.73 -34.73 -8.27
N LYS A 3 24.66 -34.82 -9.24
CA LYS A 3 25.24 -36.08 -9.70
C LYS A 3 25.99 -36.86 -8.59
N ASN A 4 26.59 -36.13 -7.65
CA ASN A 4 27.28 -36.73 -6.50
C ASN A 4 26.27 -37.18 -5.45
N PHE A 5 25.20 -36.42 -5.20
CA PHE A 5 24.13 -36.79 -4.27
C PHE A 5 23.50 -38.15 -4.62
N VAL A 6 23.15 -38.37 -5.90
CA VAL A 6 22.55 -39.64 -6.38
C VAL A 6 23.45 -40.86 -6.13
N GLN A 7 24.77 -40.69 -6.10
CA GLN A 7 25.72 -41.77 -5.82
C GLN A 7 25.84 -42.13 -4.33
N HIS A 8 25.41 -41.24 -3.44
CA HIS A 8 25.63 -41.35 -1.98
C HIS A 8 24.34 -41.62 -1.17
N VAL A 9 23.21 -41.81 -1.86
CA VAL A 9 21.92 -42.20 -1.26
C VAL A 9 21.76 -43.71 -1.40
N ILE A 10 21.72 -44.44 -0.28
CA ILE A 10 21.56 -45.90 -0.24
C ILE A 10 20.23 -46.24 0.43
N LYS A 11 19.39 -47.05 -0.23
CA LYS A 11 18.14 -47.59 0.34
C LYS A 11 18.48 -48.62 1.43
N VAL A 12 17.99 -48.44 2.66
CA VAL A 12 18.19 -49.38 3.77
C VAL A 12 16.84 -49.81 4.34
N GLU A 13 16.43 -51.03 3.95
CA GLU A 13 15.11 -51.63 4.25
C GLU A 13 13.93 -50.76 3.80
N ASP A 14 12.72 -51.34 3.75
CA ASP A 14 11.56 -50.77 3.05
C ASP A 14 11.02 -49.43 3.61
N ARG A 15 11.74 -48.77 4.52
CA ARG A 15 11.28 -47.53 5.18
C ARG A 15 12.34 -46.44 5.40
N PHE A 16 13.62 -46.63 5.05
CA PHE A 16 14.64 -45.60 5.30
C PHE A 16 15.71 -45.48 4.21
N TRP A 17 16.21 -44.25 4.02
CA TRP A 17 17.36 -43.92 3.17
C TRP A 17 18.53 -43.46 4.05
N LYS A 18 19.75 -43.93 3.75
CA LYS A 18 20.99 -43.45 4.34
C LYS A 18 21.71 -42.54 3.35
N VAL A 19 22.11 -41.35 3.78
CA VAL A 19 22.88 -40.38 2.97
C VAL A 19 24.29 -40.33 3.55
N ASP A 20 25.28 -40.87 2.85
CA ASP A 20 26.70 -40.82 3.26
C ASP A 20 27.43 -39.76 2.40
N LEU A 21 27.27 -38.48 2.74
CA LEU A 21 28.02 -37.37 2.11
C LEU A 21 29.24 -37.00 2.96
N THR A 22 30.40 -36.72 2.33
CA THR A 22 31.53 -36.11 3.03
C THR A 22 31.52 -34.58 2.88
N ILE A 23 32.23 -33.88 3.77
CA ILE A 23 32.34 -32.42 3.74
C ILE A 23 32.99 -31.93 2.43
N ASP A 24 33.92 -32.71 1.90
CA ASP A 24 34.65 -32.42 0.65
C ASP A 24 33.75 -32.55 -0.59
N ASP A 25 32.64 -33.28 -0.51
CA ASP A 25 31.66 -33.40 -1.60
C ASP A 25 30.73 -32.18 -1.74
N VAL A 26 30.73 -31.29 -0.74
CA VAL A 26 29.76 -30.19 -0.56
C VAL A 26 30.41 -28.81 -0.50
N MET A 27 31.66 -28.71 -0.02
CA MET A 27 32.34 -27.43 0.21
C MET A 27 33.43 -27.15 -0.83
N ASP A 28 33.23 -26.14 -1.69
CA ASP A 28 34.29 -25.58 -2.53
C ASP A 28 34.90 -24.32 -1.86
N ASN A 29 36.17 -24.42 -1.48
CA ASN A 29 36.98 -23.36 -0.83
C ASN A 29 36.45 -22.84 0.52
N ASP A 30 37.24 -21.98 1.20
CA ASP A 30 37.07 -21.49 2.59
C ASP A 30 35.79 -20.67 2.90
N ASN A 31 34.74 -20.81 2.09
CA ASN A 31 33.45 -20.14 2.28
C ASN A 31 32.49 -20.96 3.17
N LEU A 32 31.58 -20.26 3.85
CA LEU A 32 30.53 -20.86 4.68
C LEU A 32 29.27 -21.12 3.84
N HIS A 33 28.53 -22.18 4.18
CA HIS A 33 27.30 -22.56 3.49
C HIS A 33 26.13 -22.68 4.48
N VAL A 34 24.95 -22.16 4.13
CA VAL A 34 23.69 -22.39 4.86
C VAL A 34 22.94 -23.50 4.18
N MET A 35 22.71 -24.59 4.90
CA MET A 35 21.85 -25.68 4.45
C MET A 35 20.46 -25.52 5.06
N THR A 36 19.44 -25.73 4.24
CA THR A 36 18.06 -25.90 4.68
C THR A 36 17.52 -27.16 4.04
N ILE A 37 17.07 -28.11 4.84
CA ILE A 37 16.34 -29.27 4.31
C ILE A 37 14.88 -28.88 4.18
N THR A 38 14.37 -28.86 2.96
CA THR A 38 12.99 -28.51 2.63
C THR A 38 12.33 -29.66 1.89
N GLY A 39 11.19 -30.13 2.36
CA GLY A 39 10.16 -30.63 1.46
C GLY A 39 9.41 -29.41 0.90
N ASP A 40 9.89 -28.82 -0.19
CA ASP A 40 9.22 -27.70 -0.86
C ASP A 40 9.16 -28.01 -2.35
N THR A 41 7.95 -28.09 -2.88
CA THR A 41 7.69 -28.31 -4.31
C THR A 41 8.17 -27.12 -5.14
N SER A 42 9.08 -27.40 -6.09
CA SER A 42 9.46 -26.53 -7.20
C SER A 42 9.67 -27.36 -8.46
N ASP A 43 8.89 -27.06 -9.50
CA ASP A 43 9.08 -27.33 -10.92
C ASP A 43 9.25 -28.79 -11.42
N SER A 44 8.19 -29.30 -12.06
CA SER A 44 8.10 -30.30 -13.14
C SER A 44 8.87 -31.63 -13.13
N ASP A 45 9.65 -31.97 -12.12
CA ASP A 45 9.90 -33.35 -11.67
C ASP A 45 10.36 -33.27 -10.20
N ASP A 46 9.65 -34.00 -9.32
CA ASP A 46 9.84 -34.20 -7.87
C ASP A 46 9.40 -33.06 -6.89
N LEU A 47 8.48 -33.37 -5.94
CA LEU A 47 8.78 -33.59 -4.49
C LEU A 47 7.63 -33.37 -3.46
N GLY A 48 7.14 -34.42 -2.77
CA GLY A 48 6.10 -34.32 -1.70
C GLY A 48 6.18 -35.40 -0.61
N CYS A 49 5.29 -35.40 0.39
CA CYS A 49 5.05 -36.54 1.29
C CYS A 49 3.57 -36.89 1.25
N GLU A 50 3.24 -38.17 1.08
CA GLU A 50 1.86 -38.63 1.00
C GLU A 50 1.40 -39.14 2.38
N THR A 51 0.27 -38.64 2.85
CA THR A 51 -0.33 -39.04 4.12
C THR A 51 -1.67 -39.71 3.83
N LEU A 52 -1.95 -40.85 4.48
CA LEU A 52 -3.17 -41.62 4.29
C LEU A 52 -4.14 -41.54 5.47
N LYS A 53 -5.44 -41.72 5.20
CA LYS A 53 -6.50 -41.79 6.20
C LYS A 53 -7.59 -42.78 5.75
N GLY A 54 -7.88 -43.82 6.54
CA GLY A 54 -8.93 -44.80 6.22
C GLY A 54 -8.73 -46.21 6.80
N SER A 55 -9.77 -47.07 6.71
CA SER A 55 -9.71 -48.53 6.91
C SER A 55 -9.65 -49.26 5.55
N GLU A 56 -9.25 -50.54 5.52
CA GLU A 56 -8.78 -51.33 4.35
C GLU A 56 -9.59 -51.22 3.03
N GLU A 57 -10.84 -50.73 3.05
CA GLU A 57 -11.69 -50.58 1.86
C GLU A 57 -11.83 -49.13 1.32
N ASN A 58 -11.33 -48.10 2.02
CA ASN A 58 -11.33 -46.70 1.54
C ASN A 58 -10.14 -45.92 2.12
N ILE A 59 -9.04 -45.83 1.37
CA ILE A 59 -7.82 -45.10 1.77
C ILE A 59 -7.79 -43.74 1.05
N GLU A 60 -7.85 -42.64 1.79
CA GLU A 60 -7.66 -41.29 1.27
C GLU A 60 -6.19 -40.88 1.37
N TYR A 61 -5.60 -40.34 0.30
CA TYR A 61 -4.22 -39.83 0.25
C TYR A 61 -4.19 -38.31 0.17
N LYS A 62 -3.22 -37.68 0.83
CA LYS A 62 -3.00 -36.21 0.83
C LYS A 62 -1.52 -35.87 0.86
N GLU A 63 -1.09 -35.05 -0.10
CA GLU A 63 0.25 -34.47 -0.11
C GLU A 63 0.42 -33.36 0.94
N CYS A 64 1.48 -33.47 1.74
CA CYS A 64 1.85 -32.51 2.79
C CYS A 64 3.34 -32.11 2.66
N ASN A 65 3.66 -30.88 3.09
CA ASN A 65 5.02 -30.33 3.03
C ASN A 65 5.52 -29.94 4.42
N PHE A 66 6.74 -30.37 4.76
CA PHE A 66 7.41 -30.10 6.04
C PHE A 66 8.70 -29.32 5.78
N LYS A 67 8.95 -28.24 6.54
CA LYS A 67 10.10 -27.35 6.33
C LYS A 67 10.93 -27.22 7.58
N THR A 68 12.24 -27.44 7.46
CA THR A 68 13.18 -27.12 8.53
C THR A 68 13.58 -25.64 8.52
N LYS A 69 14.16 -25.16 9.62
CA LYS A 69 14.71 -23.79 9.67
C LYS A 69 16.06 -23.81 8.97
N ASN A 70 16.48 -22.68 8.39
CA ASN A 70 17.83 -22.55 7.85
C ASN A 70 18.86 -22.76 8.96
N GLU A 71 19.83 -23.67 8.77
CA GLU A 71 20.96 -23.86 9.67
C GLU A 71 22.28 -23.58 8.94
N ILE A 72 23.25 -23.05 9.68
CA ILE A 72 24.53 -22.61 9.13
C ILE A 72 25.51 -23.76 9.35
N LEU A 73 26.13 -24.25 8.28
CA LEU A 73 27.14 -25.29 8.33
C LEU A 73 28.53 -24.69 8.12
N THR A 74 29.46 -25.15 8.93
CA THR A 74 30.90 -24.83 8.88
C THR A 74 31.68 -26.11 8.60
N LYS A 75 32.97 -26.02 8.24
CA LYS A 75 33.86 -27.19 8.10
C LYS A 75 33.91 -28.06 9.38
N ASN A 76 33.54 -27.51 10.54
CA ASN A 76 33.52 -28.22 11.83
C ASN A 76 32.11 -28.70 12.24
N SER A 77 31.08 -28.43 11.44
CA SER A 77 29.71 -28.84 11.75
C SER A 77 29.55 -30.33 11.48
N ASN A 78 29.06 -31.07 12.49
CA ASN A 78 28.75 -32.50 12.31
C ASN A 78 27.48 -32.65 11.46
N LEU A 79 27.67 -33.02 10.19
CA LEU A 79 26.58 -33.23 9.25
C LEU A 79 25.60 -34.31 9.74
N ASN A 80 26.08 -35.35 10.41
CA ASN A 80 25.21 -36.40 10.97
C ASN A 80 24.28 -35.86 12.06
N ASP A 81 24.76 -34.94 12.91
CA ASP A 81 23.92 -34.31 13.94
C ASP A 81 22.90 -33.37 13.30
N PHE A 82 23.29 -32.61 12.27
CA PHE A 82 22.38 -31.76 11.49
C PHE A 82 21.26 -32.59 10.85
N TYR A 83 21.60 -33.67 10.15
CA TYR A 83 20.62 -34.57 9.54
C TYR A 83 19.72 -35.23 10.58
N THR A 84 20.29 -35.66 11.71
CA THR A 84 19.53 -36.29 12.80
C THR A 84 18.55 -35.30 13.43
N ASN A 85 18.96 -34.06 13.69
CA ASN A 85 18.10 -33.01 14.24
C ASN A 85 17.02 -32.56 13.24
N ALA A 86 17.37 -32.42 11.97
CA ALA A 86 16.41 -32.14 10.90
C ALA A 86 15.37 -33.28 10.78
N LYS A 87 15.82 -34.54 10.83
CA LYS A 87 14.97 -35.73 10.84
C LYS A 87 14.02 -35.73 12.04
N ILE A 88 14.53 -35.56 13.26
CA ILE A 88 13.71 -35.51 14.49
C ILE A 88 12.65 -34.42 14.38
N LYS A 89 13.02 -33.25 13.86
CA LYS A 89 12.08 -32.14 13.73
C LYS A 89 11.00 -32.38 12.69
N ILE A 90 11.35 -32.95 11.53
CA ILE A 90 10.37 -33.34 10.52
C ILE A 90 9.43 -34.40 11.09
N VAL A 91 9.97 -35.41 11.79
CA VAL A 91 9.18 -36.45 12.46
C VAL A 91 8.25 -35.84 13.50
N ASN A 92 8.70 -34.89 14.33
CA ASN A 92 7.85 -34.21 15.30
C ASN A 92 6.77 -33.35 14.64
N GLU A 93 7.06 -32.66 13.52
CA GLU A 93 6.03 -31.92 12.76
C GLU A 93 5.00 -32.86 12.12
N VAL A 94 5.43 -34.03 11.66
CA VAL A 94 4.54 -35.11 11.18
C VAL A 94 3.68 -35.63 12.33
N GLU A 95 4.28 -35.92 13.49
CA GLU A 95 3.56 -36.40 14.67
C GLU A 95 2.57 -35.35 15.21
N ASP A 96 2.96 -34.07 15.29
CA ASP A 96 2.07 -32.97 15.65
C ASP A 96 0.91 -32.79 14.65
N PHE A 97 1.15 -33.05 13.37
CA PHE A 97 0.12 -33.05 12.33
C PHE A 97 -0.87 -34.23 12.51
N VAL A 98 -0.37 -35.39 12.92
CA VAL A 98 -1.15 -36.60 13.26
C VAL A 98 -1.96 -36.38 14.55
N MET A 99 -1.36 -35.76 15.59
CA MET A 99 -1.96 -35.60 16.93
C MET A 99 -3.04 -34.51 17.03
N LYS A 100 -3.15 -33.60 16.07
CA LYS A 100 -4.22 -32.57 16.02
C LYS A 100 -5.59 -33.11 15.56
N ASN A 101 -5.99 -34.29 16.03
CA ASN A 101 -7.27 -34.97 15.74
C ASN A 101 -7.62 -35.13 14.25
N SER A 102 -6.63 -35.11 13.37
CA SER A 102 -6.86 -35.10 11.91
C SER A 102 -7.10 -36.50 11.31
N GLN A 103 -6.77 -37.58 12.05
CA GLN A 103 -6.82 -39.00 11.66
C GLN A 103 -5.93 -39.39 10.47
N TRP A 104 -5.01 -38.53 10.03
CA TRP A 104 -4.04 -38.83 8.96
C TRP A 104 -2.81 -39.53 9.52
N ARG A 105 -2.22 -40.48 8.77
CA ARG A 105 -0.96 -41.15 9.05
C ARG A 105 0.00 -40.91 7.88
N LEU A 106 1.29 -40.72 8.13
CA LEU A 106 2.27 -40.65 7.04
C LEU A 106 2.34 -42.01 6.33
N ASP A 107 2.12 -42.02 5.02
CA ASP A 107 2.21 -43.23 4.20
C ASP A 107 3.62 -43.37 3.65
N GLN A 108 4.03 -42.42 2.81
CA GLN A 108 5.35 -42.43 2.17
C GLN A 108 5.95 -41.03 2.03
N ILE A 109 7.27 -40.98 2.11
CA ILE A 109 8.06 -39.78 1.77
C ILE A 109 8.34 -39.89 0.28
N LEU A 110 7.69 -39.06 -0.54
CA LEU A 110 7.89 -39.11 -1.99
C LEU A 110 9.29 -38.61 -2.35
N SER A 111 9.88 -37.70 -1.56
CA SER A 111 11.28 -37.24 -1.73
C SER A 111 11.73 -36.15 -0.74
N LEU A 112 13.03 -35.82 -0.73
CA LEU A 112 13.69 -34.89 0.21
C LEU A 112 14.63 -33.89 -0.51
N GLY A 113 14.40 -32.58 -0.35
CA GLY A 113 15.25 -31.53 -0.94
C GLY A 113 16.17 -30.85 0.08
N ILE A 114 17.42 -30.57 -0.29
CA ILE A 114 18.38 -29.83 0.54
C ILE A 114 18.87 -28.58 -0.21
N ASN A 115 18.51 -27.41 0.28
CA ASN A 115 18.94 -26.12 -0.25
C ASN A 115 20.25 -25.69 0.41
N ILE A 116 21.34 -25.64 -0.37
CA ILE A 116 22.65 -25.19 0.08
C ILE A 116 22.90 -23.80 -0.48
N ASN A 117 23.18 -22.83 0.38
CA ASN A 117 23.37 -21.45 0.01
C ASN A 117 24.77 -21.00 0.43
N LYS A 118 25.53 -20.38 -0.46
CA LYS A 118 26.73 -19.64 -0.03
C LYS A 118 26.29 -18.56 0.95
N TYR A 119 26.79 -18.64 2.16
CA TYR A 119 26.39 -17.79 3.26
C TYR A 119 27.64 -17.12 3.79
N VAL A 120 27.76 -15.80 3.62
CA VAL A 120 28.83 -15.07 4.28
C VAL A 120 28.21 -14.28 5.43
N PRO A 121 28.23 -14.82 6.67
CA PRO A 121 27.63 -14.14 7.81
C PRO A 121 28.32 -12.83 8.13
N PHE A 122 27.56 -11.91 8.71
CA PHE A 122 28.08 -10.76 9.44
C PHE A 122 28.92 -11.24 10.62
N LYS A 123 30.23 -11.33 10.40
CA LYS A 123 31.19 -11.88 11.34
C LYS A 123 31.93 -10.73 12.02
N GLY A 124 31.55 -10.43 13.26
CA GLY A 124 32.32 -9.59 14.17
C GLY A 124 33.69 -10.19 14.53
N SER A 125 34.69 -10.13 13.65
CA SER A 125 35.98 -10.79 13.88
C SER A 125 36.95 -9.88 14.65
N SER A 126 37.99 -9.39 14.00
CA SER A 126 39.05 -8.57 14.58
C SER A 126 38.79 -7.07 14.44
N TYR A 127 39.64 -6.27 15.06
CA TYR A 127 39.54 -4.81 15.10
C TYR A 127 39.33 -4.16 13.71
N ILE A 128 38.38 -3.24 13.63
CA ILE A 128 38.19 -2.31 12.50
C ILE A 128 38.36 -0.88 13.05
N PRO A 129 39.23 -0.04 12.45
CA PRO A 129 39.39 1.34 12.90
C PRO A 129 38.12 2.16 12.67
N LEU A 130 37.83 3.07 13.58
CA LEU A 130 36.74 4.03 13.40
C LEU A 130 37.14 5.08 12.36
N PRO A 131 36.22 5.55 11.50
CA PRO A 131 36.45 6.74 10.70
C PRO A 131 36.81 7.94 11.58
N GLU A 132 37.72 8.78 11.10
CA GLU A 132 38.29 9.91 11.87
C GLU A 132 37.20 10.83 12.46
N ASN A 133 36.17 11.14 11.66
CA ASN A 133 35.03 11.96 12.08
C ASN A 133 34.20 11.35 13.22
N ILE A 134 34.26 10.04 13.43
CA ILE A 134 33.59 9.33 14.52
C ILE A 134 34.55 9.13 15.70
N GLN A 135 35.81 8.79 15.43
CA GLN A 135 36.84 8.60 16.46
C GLN A 135 37.05 9.87 17.29
N ASN A 136 37.10 11.04 16.64
CA ASN A 136 37.30 12.34 17.29
C ASN A 136 36.17 12.73 18.25
N LYS A 137 35.00 12.07 18.18
CA LYS A 137 33.89 12.31 19.11
C LYS A 137 34.10 11.66 20.48
N HIS A 138 35.08 10.74 20.59
CA HIS A 138 35.37 9.98 21.80
C HIS A 138 34.13 9.34 22.46
N ALA A 139 33.15 8.96 21.66
CA ALA A 139 31.83 8.46 22.08
C ALA A 139 31.73 6.92 22.07
N ILE A 140 32.70 6.25 21.47
CA ILE A 140 32.75 4.81 21.27
C ILE A 140 34.02 4.26 21.94
N ILE A 141 33.88 3.13 22.64
CA ILE A 141 35.01 2.30 23.04
C ILE A 141 35.17 1.18 22.01
N ASN A 142 36.23 1.30 21.22
CA ASN A 142 36.62 0.31 20.22
C ASN A 142 37.76 -0.54 20.79
N VAL A 143 37.45 -1.76 21.23
CA VAL A 143 38.41 -2.67 21.85
C VAL A 143 39.25 -3.33 20.75
N LYS A 144 40.58 -3.14 20.80
CA LYS A 144 41.54 -3.69 19.85
C LYS A 144 41.74 -5.18 20.08
N ASN A 145 40.94 -6.00 19.41
CA ASN A 145 41.05 -7.45 19.46
C ASN A 145 41.65 -8.04 18.18
N GLU A 146 42.42 -9.12 18.37
CA GLU A 146 43.02 -9.92 17.29
C GLU A 146 42.28 -11.26 17.11
N ASP A 147 41.36 -11.60 18.01
CA ASP A 147 40.52 -12.80 17.98
C ASP A 147 39.14 -12.53 17.34
N ASP A 148 38.28 -13.55 17.26
CA ASP A 148 36.91 -13.42 16.74
C ASP A 148 35.87 -12.99 17.80
N LYS A 149 36.31 -12.46 18.94
CA LYS A 149 35.47 -12.23 20.12
C LYS A 149 35.06 -10.77 20.33
N CYS A 150 35.08 -9.93 19.30
CA CYS A 150 34.76 -8.49 19.47
C CYS A 150 33.38 -8.23 20.10
N PHE A 151 32.36 -9.04 19.82
CA PHE A 151 31.06 -8.93 20.48
C PHE A 151 31.17 -9.09 22.00
N LEU A 152 31.86 -10.14 22.46
CA LEU A 152 32.10 -10.37 23.89
C LEU A 152 32.90 -9.21 24.49
N TRP A 153 33.96 -8.77 23.81
CA TRP A 153 34.76 -7.64 24.29
C TRP A 153 33.97 -6.34 24.38
N ALA A 154 33.05 -6.08 23.44
CA ALA A 154 32.16 -4.93 23.49
C ALA A 154 31.22 -5.01 24.70
N ILE A 155 30.59 -6.17 24.95
CA ILE A 155 29.73 -6.40 26.12
C ILE A 155 30.50 -6.24 27.43
N LEU A 156 31.67 -6.88 27.56
CA LEU A 156 32.51 -6.78 28.75
C LEU A 156 33.01 -5.35 28.98
N SER A 157 33.32 -4.61 27.92
CA SER A 157 33.72 -3.21 28.03
C SER A 157 32.60 -2.33 28.59
N ALA A 158 31.34 -2.65 28.26
CA ALA A 158 30.16 -1.94 28.76
C ALA A 158 29.83 -2.28 30.21
N LEU A 159 29.95 -3.55 30.59
CA LEU A 159 29.67 -4.02 31.96
C LEU A 159 30.79 -3.68 32.95
N HIS A 160 32.02 -3.55 32.44
CA HIS A 160 33.20 -3.24 33.26
C HIS A 160 34.01 -2.07 32.69
N PRO A 161 33.48 -0.83 32.67
CA PRO A 161 34.16 0.32 32.08
C PRO A 161 35.55 0.56 32.71
N CYS A 162 36.54 0.89 31.87
CA CYS A 162 37.90 1.21 32.31
C CYS A 162 38.28 2.64 31.91
N GLU A 163 38.86 3.41 32.83
CA GLU A 163 39.23 4.82 32.55
C GLU A 163 40.53 4.94 31.76
N LYS A 164 41.52 4.07 32.03
CA LYS A 164 42.84 4.10 31.40
C LYS A 164 43.00 2.96 30.40
N ASP A 165 43.28 3.33 29.15
CA ASP A 165 43.45 2.42 28.02
C ASP A 165 42.29 1.43 27.80
N PRO A 166 41.03 1.88 27.74
CA PRO A 166 39.87 1.00 27.55
C PRO A 166 39.89 0.21 26.22
N GLN A 167 40.72 0.61 25.26
CA GLN A 167 40.91 -0.10 24.01
C GLN A 167 41.67 -1.43 24.16
N ARG A 168 42.28 -1.73 25.32
CA ARG A 168 43.13 -2.92 25.50
C ARG A 168 42.34 -4.12 26.03
N VAL A 169 42.34 -5.22 25.28
CA VAL A 169 41.68 -6.49 25.68
C VAL A 169 42.15 -7.02 27.04
N THR A 170 43.42 -6.81 27.43
CA THR A 170 43.97 -7.29 28.70
C THR A 170 43.21 -6.81 29.93
N LYS A 171 42.51 -5.67 29.84
CA LYS A 171 41.68 -5.13 30.93
C LYS A 171 40.44 -5.97 31.22
N TYR A 172 39.92 -6.67 30.20
CA TYR A 172 38.64 -7.39 30.27
C TYR A 172 38.82 -8.91 30.40
N LYS A 173 40.05 -9.43 30.22
CA LYS A 173 40.34 -10.88 30.22
C LYS A 173 39.85 -11.63 31.46
N LYS A 174 39.78 -10.98 32.62
CA LYS A 174 39.34 -11.63 33.88
C LYS A 174 37.85 -12.03 33.88
N TRP A 175 37.03 -11.42 33.03
CA TRP A 175 35.58 -11.70 32.89
C TRP A 175 35.25 -12.43 31.58
N LYS A 176 36.27 -12.97 30.90
CA LYS A 176 36.12 -13.59 29.58
C LYS A 176 35.11 -14.75 29.56
N ASN A 177 34.93 -15.43 30.70
CA ASN A 177 34.13 -16.64 30.82
C ASN A 177 32.74 -16.38 31.44
N ASP A 178 32.41 -15.13 31.79
CA ASP A 178 31.18 -14.77 32.52
C ASP A 178 29.90 -15.13 31.75
N PHE A 179 29.99 -15.25 30.42
CA PHE A 179 28.86 -15.51 29.53
C PHE A 179 28.97 -16.83 28.75
N ASP A 180 29.87 -17.73 29.14
CA ASP A 180 30.11 -19.00 28.41
C ASP A 180 28.84 -19.86 28.31
N LYS A 181 27.97 -19.81 29.34
CA LYS A 181 26.69 -20.53 29.36
C LYS A 181 25.68 -19.93 28.38
N GLU A 182 25.54 -18.61 28.35
CA GLU A 182 24.61 -17.86 27.53
C GLU A 182 25.02 -17.88 26.05
N LEU A 183 26.33 -17.88 25.79
CA LEU A 183 26.93 -17.98 24.47
C LEU A 183 27.02 -19.43 23.95
N LYS A 184 26.67 -20.44 24.76
CA LYS A 184 26.68 -21.84 24.32
C LYS A 184 25.79 -22.06 23.09
N GLY A 185 26.38 -22.48 21.97
CA GLY A 185 25.68 -22.65 20.68
C GLY A 185 25.48 -21.34 19.88
N ILE A 186 26.18 -20.26 20.24
CA ILE A 186 26.38 -19.08 19.41
C ILE A 186 27.84 -19.12 18.93
N GLU A 187 28.05 -19.25 17.63
CA GLU A 187 29.40 -19.30 17.06
C GLU A 187 30.03 -17.91 17.05
N PHE A 188 31.29 -17.85 17.46
CA PHE A 188 32.13 -16.68 17.20
C PHE A 188 32.68 -16.77 15.77
N PRO A 189 32.76 -15.64 15.06
CA PRO A 189 32.31 -14.30 15.46
C PRO A 189 30.78 -14.11 15.39
N VAL A 190 30.22 -13.42 16.40
CA VAL A 190 28.77 -13.31 16.64
C VAL A 190 28.04 -12.50 15.57
N LYS A 191 26.92 -13.02 15.07
CA LYS A 191 26.09 -12.38 14.03
C LYS A 191 25.05 -11.48 14.66
N THR A 192 24.68 -10.40 13.96
CA THR A 192 23.62 -9.48 14.42
C THR A 192 22.32 -10.22 14.71
N THR A 193 21.95 -11.18 13.85
CA THR A 193 20.77 -12.06 14.00
C THR A 193 20.82 -13.03 15.20
N ASP A 194 22.01 -13.28 15.76
CA ASP A 194 22.19 -14.15 16.92
C ASP A 194 22.21 -13.37 18.24
N VAL A 195 22.38 -12.04 18.20
CA VAL A 195 22.32 -11.18 19.39
C VAL A 195 20.98 -11.31 20.14
N PRO A 196 19.80 -11.37 19.48
CA PRO A 196 18.54 -11.63 20.17
C PRO A 196 18.51 -12.95 20.94
N LYS A 197 19.22 -13.99 20.45
CA LYS A 197 19.31 -15.29 21.14
C LYS A 197 20.09 -15.14 22.44
N PHE A 198 21.19 -14.39 22.41
CA PHE A 198 21.96 -14.03 23.62
C PHE A 198 21.10 -13.22 24.61
N VAL A 199 20.46 -12.15 24.15
CA VAL A 199 19.59 -11.29 24.99
C VAL A 199 18.42 -12.05 25.60
N LYS A 200 17.90 -13.08 24.93
CA LYS A 200 16.83 -13.93 25.47
C LYS A 200 17.32 -14.87 26.58
N ARG A 201 18.62 -15.23 26.58
CA ARG A 201 19.23 -16.12 27.57
C ARG A 201 19.70 -15.38 28.82
N THR A 202 19.95 -14.08 28.71
CA THR A 202 20.28 -13.21 29.85
C THR A 202 19.01 -12.71 30.55
N LYS A 203 19.02 -12.60 31.88
CA LYS A 203 17.87 -12.10 32.64
C LYS A 203 17.83 -10.58 32.77
N ASP A 204 18.99 -9.94 32.66
CA ASP A 204 19.26 -8.57 33.08
C ASP A 204 19.87 -7.70 31.97
N ILE A 205 20.36 -8.30 30.88
CA ILE A 205 20.97 -7.57 29.76
C ILE A 205 19.99 -7.34 28.61
N SER A 206 19.97 -6.13 28.06
CA SER A 206 19.37 -5.84 26.75
C SER A 206 20.30 -5.03 25.86
N ILE A 207 20.19 -5.21 24.54
CA ILE A 207 21.16 -4.68 23.58
C ILE A 207 20.44 -3.93 22.46
N ASN A 208 20.99 -2.78 22.07
CA ASN A 208 20.71 -2.10 20.82
C ASN A 208 21.91 -2.20 19.88
N ILE A 209 21.65 -2.30 18.58
CA ILE A 209 22.65 -2.34 17.53
C ILE A 209 22.39 -1.20 16.56
N TYR A 210 23.38 -0.34 16.40
CA TYR A 210 23.44 0.74 15.43
C TYR A 210 24.44 0.42 14.33
N TYR A 211 24.20 0.96 13.14
CA TYR A 211 25.07 0.79 11.99
C TYR A 211 25.56 2.14 11.46
N LEU A 212 26.81 2.18 11.02
CA LEU A 212 27.43 3.34 10.39
C LEU A 212 27.25 3.26 8.87
N GLU A 213 26.31 4.01 8.33
CA GLU A 213 26.02 4.06 6.90
C GLU A 213 26.79 5.20 6.22
N LYS A 214 27.54 4.88 5.16
CA LYS A 214 28.31 5.85 4.37
C LYS A 214 27.40 6.55 3.35
N LYS A 215 27.27 7.88 3.46
CA LYS A 215 26.59 8.74 2.49
C LYS A 215 27.61 9.54 1.68
N GLY A 216 27.67 9.29 0.38
CA GLY A 216 28.56 10.02 -0.55
C GLY A 216 30.06 9.90 -0.21
N ASN A 217 30.84 10.86 -0.70
CA ASN A 217 32.28 10.93 -0.47
C ASN A 217 32.53 11.63 0.89
N ASN A 218 32.77 10.84 1.95
CA ASN A 218 33.18 11.25 3.32
C ASN A 218 32.12 11.60 4.39
N THR A 219 30.81 11.42 4.17
CA THR A 219 29.84 11.58 5.28
C THR A 219 29.37 10.23 5.81
N HIS A 220 29.42 10.05 7.14
CA HIS A 220 28.91 8.85 7.81
C HIS A 220 27.71 9.23 8.65
N ILE A 221 26.61 8.51 8.49
CA ILE A 221 25.40 8.65 9.30
C ILE A 221 25.18 7.40 10.13
N ILE A 222 24.51 7.57 11.26
CA ILE A 222 24.20 6.44 12.14
C ILE A 222 22.72 6.14 12.02
N VAL A 223 22.41 4.86 11.87
CA VAL A 223 21.06 4.35 11.72
C VAL A 223 20.80 3.19 12.69
N PRO A 224 19.59 3.07 13.24
CA PRO A 224 19.22 1.91 14.05
C PRO A 224 19.12 0.67 13.16
N LEU A 225 19.70 -0.45 13.60
CA LEU A 225 19.62 -1.72 12.90
C LEU A 225 18.73 -2.72 13.64
N GLU A 226 18.93 -2.84 14.94
CA GLU A 226 18.13 -3.71 15.81
C GLU A 226 18.04 -3.10 17.20
N ILE A 227 16.84 -2.76 17.64
CA ILE A 227 16.60 -2.06 18.90
C ILE A 227 15.68 -2.91 19.77
N THR A 228 16.04 -3.08 21.04
CA THR A 228 15.19 -3.80 22.00
C THR A 228 13.93 -3.01 22.31
N LYS A 229 12.79 -3.69 22.44
CA LYS A 229 11.53 -3.06 22.86
C LYS A 229 11.50 -2.76 24.36
N ILE A 230 12.23 -3.55 25.15
CA ILE A 230 12.26 -3.46 26.61
C ILE A 230 13.72 -3.31 27.04
N GLU A 231 14.02 -2.20 27.70
CA GLU A 231 15.32 -1.99 28.33
C GLU A 231 15.36 -2.75 29.67
N LYS A 232 16.39 -3.59 29.87
CA LYS A 232 16.62 -4.29 31.13
C LYS A 232 17.63 -3.49 31.96
N THR A 233 17.91 -3.93 33.19
CA THR A 233 18.81 -3.25 34.13
C THR A 233 20.18 -2.93 33.54
N ASN A 234 20.76 -3.86 32.78
CA ASN A 234 22.04 -3.71 32.10
C ASN A 234 21.83 -3.50 30.59
N HIS A 235 21.50 -2.27 30.20
CA HIS A 235 21.27 -1.92 28.80
C HIS A 235 22.56 -1.48 28.10
N ILE A 236 22.82 -2.04 26.91
CA ILE A 236 24.07 -1.83 26.16
C ILE A 236 23.76 -1.38 24.73
N ASP A 237 24.27 -0.21 24.34
CA ASP A 237 24.23 0.29 22.97
C ASP A 237 25.53 -0.12 22.24
N LEU A 238 25.41 -0.85 21.13
CA LEU A 238 26.52 -1.31 20.31
C LEU A 238 26.53 -0.63 18.93
N MET A 239 27.74 -0.31 18.45
CA MET A 239 27.98 0.08 17.07
C MET A 239 28.52 -1.12 16.31
N TYR A 240 27.93 -1.42 15.14
CA TYR A 240 28.44 -2.40 14.21
C TYR A 240 29.19 -1.70 13.08
N LEU A 241 30.51 -1.89 13.03
CA LEU A 241 31.38 -1.43 11.95
C LEU A 241 31.56 -2.52 10.90
N ARG A 242 31.81 -2.10 9.66
CA ARG A 242 32.02 -3.01 8.54
C ARG A 242 33.09 -2.49 7.58
N GLU A 243 33.89 -3.41 7.08
CA GLU A 243 34.83 -3.19 6.00
C GLU A 243 34.41 -4.01 4.78
N ASP A 244 34.05 -3.32 3.70
CA ASP A 244 33.42 -3.94 2.53
C ASP A 244 34.33 -4.92 1.79
N ASN A 245 35.65 -4.68 1.79
CA ASN A 245 36.63 -5.46 1.03
C ASN A 245 36.99 -6.80 1.68
N GLU A 246 37.07 -6.86 3.00
CA GLU A 246 37.48 -8.07 3.75
C GLU A 246 36.28 -8.86 4.33
N ASN A 247 35.06 -8.41 4.04
CA ASN A 247 33.81 -8.89 4.63
C ASN A 247 33.88 -9.06 6.15
N LYS A 248 34.52 -8.08 6.78
CA LYS A 248 34.86 -8.05 8.19
C LYS A 248 33.86 -7.17 8.93
N GLY A 249 33.32 -7.67 10.04
CA GLY A 249 32.49 -6.91 10.97
C GLY A 249 33.22 -6.66 12.28
N HIS A 250 32.81 -5.63 13.03
CA HIS A 250 33.36 -5.38 14.36
C HIS A 250 32.33 -4.68 15.26
N TYR A 251 32.15 -5.18 16.49
CA TYR A 251 31.28 -4.53 17.49
C TYR A 251 32.10 -3.63 18.39
N CYS A 252 31.62 -2.40 18.55
CA CYS A 252 32.15 -1.45 19.52
C CYS A 252 31.07 -1.07 20.53
N TRP A 253 31.47 -0.77 21.76
CA TRP A 253 30.53 -0.23 22.75
C TRP A 253 30.33 1.27 22.53
N ILE A 254 29.08 1.71 22.42
CA ILE A 254 28.70 3.12 22.43
C ILE A 254 28.50 3.53 23.89
N LYS A 255 29.49 4.24 24.45
CA LYS A 255 29.39 4.73 25.83
C LYS A 255 28.55 6.00 25.97
N ASP A 256 28.42 6.77 24.89
CA ASP A 256 27.62 7.99 24.86
C ASP A 256 27.00 8.19 23.47
N LEU A 257 25.76 7.70 23.30
CA LEU A 257 25.06 7.80 22.03
C LEU A 257 24.79 9.27 21.64
N TRP A 258 24.55 10.16 22.61
CA TRP A 258 24.33 11.58 22.35
C TRP A 258 25.56 12.24 21.73
N LYS A 259 26.77 12.04 22.28
CA LYS A 259 27.99 12.59 21.67
C LYS A 259 28.19 12.12 20.23
N LEU A 260 27.67 10.93 19.91
CA LEU A 260 27.83 10.30 18.62
C LEU A 260 26.87 10.88 17.56
N VAL A 261 25.59 11.02 17.90
CA VAL A 261 24.53 11.48 16.97
C VAL A 261 24.12 12.94 17.17
N GLY A 262 24.40 13.56 18.30
CA GLY A 262 23.97 14.91 18.65
C GLY A 262 24.40 15.95 17.62
N SER A 263 25.66 15.87 17.15
CA SER A 263 26.15 16.76 16.07
C SER A 263 25.45 16.53 14.71
N GLN A 264 24.74 15.42 14.53
CA GLN A 264 23.94 15.14 13.34
C GLN A 264 22.52 15.72 13.45
N MET A 265 22.15 16.23 14.63
CA MET A 265 20.77 16.54 14.99
C MET A 265 20.61 17.98 15.45
N THR A 266 21.53 18.47 16.29
CA THR A 266 21.54 19.85 16.76
C THR A 266 22.92 20.45 16.55
N LYS A 267 22.94 21.74 16.20
CA LYS A 267 24.18 22.51 15.97
C LYS A 267 24.61 23.31 17.20
N ASP A 268 23.75 23.44 18.21
CA ASP A 268 24.00 24.15 19.47
C ASP A 268 24.90 23.35 20.45
N GLY A 269 25.11 22.05 20.20
CA GLY A 269 25.93 21.17 21.04
C GLY A 269 25.34 20.86 22.42
N HIS A 270 24.15 21.40 22.75
CA HIS A 270 23.49 21.16 24.03
C HIS A 270 23.02 19.72 24.14
N ARG A 271 23.24 19.08 25.30
CA ARG A 271 22.77 17.72 25.53
C ARG A 271 21.25 17.68 25.58
N ARG A 272 20.64 16.87 24.71
CA ARG A 272 19.19 16.64 24.67
C ARG A 272 18.85 15.17 24.96
N PHE A 273 17.58 14.89 25.19
CA PHE A 273 17.05 13.55 25.38
C PHE A 273 16.87 12.86 24.03
N LEU A 274 17.47 11.70 23.82
CA LEU A 274 17.48 11.01 22.52
C LEU A 274 16.54 9.81 22.53
N CYS A 275 15.69 9.69 21.51
CA CYS A 275 15.01 8.45 21.23
C CYS A 275 15.92 7.46 20.50
N LYS A 276 16.21 6.33 21.13
CA LYS A 276 17.06 5.26 20.59
C LYS A 276 16.47 4.55 19.36
N MET A 277 15.15 4.58 19.18
CA MET A 277 14.42 3.93 18.09
C MET A 277 14.43 4.74 16.79
N CYS A 278 14.22 6.06 16.87
CA CYS A 278 14.11 6.92 15.71
C CYS A 278 15.25 7.94 15.55
N LEU A 279 16.14 8.01 16.54
CA LEU A 279 17.25 8.96 16.62
C LEU A 279 16.79 10.42 16.47
N ASN A 280 15.66 10.80 17.10
CA ASN A 280 15.24 12.19 17.30
C ASN A 280 15.53 12.67 18.71
N SER A 281 15.76 13.98 18.86
CA SER A 281 16.15 14.64 20.10
C SER A 281 15.03 15.51 20.64
N PHE A 282 14.89 15.52 21.96
CA PHE A 282 13.85 16.23 22.69
C PHE A 282 14.48 17.05 23.81
N ASP A 283 13.94 18.24 24.05
CA ASP A 283 14.51 19.17 25.02
C ASP A 283 14.21 18.77 26.48
N THR A 284 13.18 17.94 26.71
CA THR A 284 12.78 17.43 28.03
C THR A 284 12.57 15.91 28.02
N GLU A 285 12.70 15.30 29.19
CA GLU A 285 12.47 13.86 29.37
C GLU A 285 11.01 13.45 29.15
N ASN A 286 10.07 14.31 29.57
CA ASN A 286 8.64 14.09 29.35
C ASN A 286 8.30 13.96 27.87
N LYS A 287 8.77 14.90 27.03
CA LYS A 287 8.60 14.82 25.57
C LYS A 287 9.16 13.53 24.96
N LEU A 288 10.31 13.07 25.47
CA LEU A 288 10.87 11.77 25.06
C LEU A 288 9.96 10.61 25.48
N ASN A 289 9.40 10.63 26.68
CA ASN A 289 8.52 9.58 27.17
C ASN A 289 7.19 9.53 26.39
N ASP A 290 6.61 10.69 26.08
CA ASP A 290 5.44 10.80 25.21
C ASP A 290 5.77 10.24 23.82
N HIS A 291 6.91 10.63 23.26
CA HIS A 291 7.39 10.10 21.99
C HIS A 291 7.61 8.57 22.03
N LYS A 292 8.14 8.01 23.12
CA LYS A 292 8.36 6.55 23.26
C LYS A 292 7.06 5.77 23.16
N HIS A 293 5.95 6.30 23.68
CA HIS A 293 4.63 5.66 23.57
C HIS A 293 4.24 5.40 22.10
N TYR A 294 4.44 6.40 21.24
CA TYR A 294 4.14 6.28 19.80
C TYR A 294 5.23 5.54 19.04
N CYS A 295 6.50 5.83 19.34
CA CYS A 295 7.63 5.27 18.60
C CYS A 295 7.85 3.78 18.87
N GLY A 296 7.56 3.30 20.09
CA GLY A 296 7.71 1.88 20.47
C GLY A 296 6.80 0.92 19.70
N ASN A 297 5.68 1.41 19.17
CA ASN A 297 4.77 0.64 18.32
C ASN A 297 5.25 0.49 16.87
N ASN A 298 6.28 1.25 16.47
CA ASN A 298 6.82 1.29 15.12
C ASN A 298 8.14 0.51 15.00
N LYS A 299 8.54 0.16 13.76
CA LYS A 299 9.87 -0.39 13.48
C LYS A 299 10.94 0.70 13.67
N ALA A 300 12.09 0.32 14.23
CA ALA A 300 13.22 1.24 14.42
C ALA A 300 13.76 1.72 13.06
N ALA A 301 13.80 3.05 12.89
CA ALA A 301 14.30 3.70 11.68
C ALA A 301 14.55 5.18 11.99
N LYS A 302 15.64 5.75 11.46
CA LYS A 302 15.93 7.18 11.57
C LYS A 302 14.85 7.99 10.85
N ILE A 303 14.22 8.92 11.55
CA ILE A 303 13.24 9.83 10.95
C ILE A 303 14.00 11.03 10.34
N VAL A 304 13.71 11.34 9.07
CA VAL A 304 14.32 12.46 8.35
C VAL A 304 13.23 13.46 7.99
N LEU A 305 13.35 14.66 8.55
CA LEU A 305 12.43 15.78 8.29
C LEU A 305 12.99 16.69 7.18
N PRO A 306 12.13 17.48 6.51
CA PRO A 306 12.57 18.52 5.58
C PRO A 306 13.39 19.59 6.30
N GLU A 307 14.34 20.18 5.58
CA GLU A 307 15.12 21.31 6.10
C GLU A 307 14.23 22.54 6.32
N PRO A 308 14.43 23.35 7.39
CA PRO A 308 13.63 24.55 7.68
C PRO A 308 13.55 25.56 6.53
N TYR A 309 14.61 25.67 5.73
CA TYR A 309 14.69 26.56 4.56
C TYR A 309 14.18 25.92 3.25
N ASN A 310 13.82 24.63 3.26
CA ASN A 310 13.26 23.91 2.12
C ASN A 310 12.06 23.04 2.54
N LYS A 311 11.12 23.68 3.24
CA LYS A 311 9.89 23.05 3.72
C LYS A 311 8.67 23.25 2.81
N THR A 312 8.74 24.15 1.82
CA THR A 312 7.58 24.48 0.99
C THR A 312 7.32 23.46 -0.13
N LEU A 313 6.16 22.83 -0.08
CA LEU A 313 5.57 21.98 -1.11
C LEU A 313 4.69 22.83 -2.05
N GLU A 314 5.02 22.82 -3.34
CA GLU A 314 4.28 23.49 -4.41
C GLU A 314 4.40 22.68 -5.72
N PHE A 315 3.62 23.01 -6.75
CA PHE A 315 3.68 22.31 -8.04
C PHE A 315 4.99 22.59 -8.79
N GLU A 316 5.67 21.53 -9.25
CA GLU A 316 6.96 21.64 -9.96
C GLU A 316 7.01 20.95 -11.32
N LYS A 317 6.12 19.98 -11.58
CA LYS A 317 6.24 19.04 -12.70
C LYS A 317 5.57 19.52 -13.98
N TYR A 318 5.96 20.71 -14.43
CA TYR A 318 5.41 21.29 -15.67
C TYR A 318 5.70 20.43 -16.91
N ASN A 319 6.80 19.67 -16.93
CA ASN A 319 7.11 18.71 -17.98
C ASN A 319 6.05 17.61 -18.14
N ASN A 320 5.28 17.30 -17.09
CA ASN A 320 4.23 16.29 -17.14
C ASN A 320 2.98 16.76 -17.91
N SER A 321 2.95 18.00 -18.42
CA SER A 321 1.93 18.43 -19.39
C SER A 321 2.18 17.94 -20.81
N LEU A 322 3.39 17.43 -21.08
CA LEU A 322 3.74 16.88 -22.37
C LEU A 322 3.02 15.55 -22.58
N ARG A 323 2.39 15.39 -23.75
CA ARG A 323 1.84 14.11 -24.19
C ARG A 323 2.97 13.10 -24.31
N ILE A 324 2.89 11.96 -23.64
CA ILE A 324 3.88 10.88 -23.87
C ILE A 324 3.65 10.32 -25.28
N PRO A 325 4.66 10.36 -26.18
CA PRO A 325 4.45 10.00 -27.58
C PRO A 325 4.13 8.53 -27.84
N PHE A 326 4.86 7.61 -27.22
CA PHE A 326 4.68 6.17 -27.41
C PHE A 326 4.11 5.53 -26.13
N VAL A 327 3.08 4.70 -26.29
CA VAL A 327 2.49 3.90 -25.21
C VAL A 327 2.18 2.51 -25.74
N ILE A 328 2.59 1.48 -25.00
CA ILE A 328 2.28 0.09 -25.33
C ILE A 328 1.11 -0.36 -24.46
N TYR A 329 0.06 -0.89 -25.07
CA TYR A 329 -1.07 -1.53 -24.39
C TYR A 329 -0.98 -3.03 -24.62
N PHE A 330 -1.17 -3.85 -23.59
CA PHE A 330 -1.09 -5.31 -23.73
C PHE A 330 -1.99 -6.04 -22.75
N ASP A 331 -2.26 -7.30 -23.07
CA ASP A 331 -3.06 -8.23 -22.27
C ASP A 331 -2.68 -9.68 -22.56
N PHE A 332 -2.84 -10.58 -21.59
CA PHE A 332 -2.56 -12.03 -21.71
C PHE A 332 -3.80 -12.87 -21.43
N GLU A 333 -4.00 -13.95 -22.17
CA GLU A 333 -4.91 -15.03 -21.77
C GLU A 333 -4.18 -16.23 -21.19
N SER A 334 -4.91 -16.98 -20.38
CA SER A 334 -4.38 -18.15 -19.68
C SER A 334 -5.28 -19.36 -19.79
N THR A 335 -4.66 -20.52 -19.96
CA THR A 335 -5.30 -21.83 -19.85
C THR A 335 -5.46 -22.20 -18.38
N LEU A 336 -6.64 -22.66 -17.99
CA LEU A 336 -7.00 -22.98 -16.60
C LEU A 336 -6.79 -24.46 -16.31
N GLN A 337 -5.53 -24.87 -16.12
CA GLN A 337 -5.19 -26.27 -15.88
C GLN A 337 -5.73 -26.77 -14.53
N PRO A 338 -6.55 -27.83 -14.47
CA PRO A 338 -7.09 -28.36 -13.22
C PRO A 338 -6.00 -28.96 -12.31
N ILE A 339 -6.19 -28.85 -10.99
CA ILE A 339 -5.35 -29.45 -9.96
C ILE A 339 -6.24 -30.25 -9.01
N TYR A 340 -5.91 -31.52 -8.79
CA TYR A 340 -6.64 -32.36 -7.85
C TYR A 340 -6.07 -32.20 -6.44
N SER A 341 -6.94 -31.90 -5.48
CA SER A 341 -6.61 -31.88 -4.06
C SER A 341 -7.77 -32.43 -3.22
N CYS A 342 -7.52 -32.90 -2.00
CA CYS A 342 -8.52 -33.58 -1.16
C CYS A 342 -9.64 -32.64 -0.67
N GLN A 343 -10.80 -33.18 -0.25
CA GLN A 343 -11.91 -32.38 0.27
C GLN A 343 -11.70 -31.99 1.76
N PRO A 344 -11.82 -30.70 2.13
CA PRO A 344 -11.67 -30.22 3.51
C PRO A 344 -13.00 -30.20 4.31
N ASN A 345 -12.92 -30.05 5.63
CA ASN A 345 -14.09 -29.98 6.54
C ASN A 345 -14.86 -28.65 6.43
N ASP A 346 -16.17 -28.72 6.16
CA ASP A 346 -17.04 -27.55 5.99
C ASP A 346 -17.37 -26.76 7.25
N LYS A 347 -17.10 -27.32 8.45
CA LYS A 347 -17.35 -26.63 9.73
C LYS A 347 -16.25 -25.66 10.12
N GLU A 348 -15.13 -25.65 9.39
CA GLU A 348 -13.94 -24.85 9.69
C GLU A 348 -13.51 -23.97 8.50
N SER A 349 -12.67 -22.96 8.77
CA SER A 349 -12.12 -22.13 7.70
C SER A 349 -10.97 -22.85 7.00
N PHE A 350 -11.10 -23.07 5.69
CA PHE A 350 -10.07 -23.72 4.86
C PHE A 350 -9.80 -22.94 3.57
N THR A 351 -8.74 -23.32 2.85
CA THR A 351 -8.45 -22.83 1.50
C THR A 351 -7.85 -23.96 0.66
N LYS A 352 -8.44 -24.24 -0.50
CA LYS A 352 -8.09 -25.36 -1.41
C LYS A 352 -7.78 -24.82 -2.81
N CYS A 353 -6.63 -25.17 -3.38
CA CYS A 353 -6.27 -24.83 -4.76
C CYS A 353 -6.81 -25.91 -5.72
N TYR A 354 -7.42 -25.50 -6.84
CA TYR A 354 -7.99 -26.45 -7.81
C TYR A 354 -7.73 -26.13 -9.29
N GLN A 355 -7.17 -24.96 -9.62
CA GLN A 355 -6.73 -24.62 -10.98
C GLN A 355 -5.42 -23.81 -10.94
N LYS A 356 -4.51 -24.08 -11.90
CA LYS A 356 -3.30 -23.29 -12.19
C LYS A 356 -3.52 -22.52 -13.49
N HIS A 357 -3.08 -21.27 -13.55
CA HIS A 357 -3.18 -20.45 -14.76
C HIS A 357 -1.85 -20.49 -15.51
N ILE A 358 -1.90 -20.84 -16.80
CA ILE A 358 -0.72 -20.89 -17.68
C ILE A 358 -0.94 -19.94 -18.85
N PRO A 359 -0.05 -18.97 -19.12
CA PRO A 359 -0.23 -18.05 -20.24
C PRO A 359 -0.22 -18.80 -21.58
N ASN A 360 -1.21 -18.54 -22.44
CA ASN A 360 -1.39 -19.24 -23.73
C ASN A 360 -1.34 -18.31 -24.96
N ASN A 361 -1.60 -17.02 -24.75
CA ASN A 361 -1.46 -15.99 -25.76
C ASN A 361 -1.08 -14.66 -25.12
N PHE A 362 -0.63 -13.73 -25.97
CA PHE A 362 -0.63 -12.31 -25.65
C PHE A 362 -0.97 -11.50 -26.89
N CYS A 363 -1.45 -10.29 -26.65
CA CYS A 363 -1.58 -9.25 -27.67
C CYS A 363 -1.00 -7.96 -27.11
N TYR A 364 -0.32 -7.18 -27.95
CA TYR A 364 0.00 -5.80 -27.64
C TYR A 364 -0.22 -4.87 -28.83
N TYR A 365 -0.53 -3.62 -28.54
CA TYR A 365 -0.70 -2.54 -29.50
C TYR A 365 0.09 -1.31 -29.06
N ILE A 366 0.77 -0.66 -29.99
CA ILE A 366 1.59 0.53 -29.71
C ILE A 366 0.89 1.75 -30.28
N LYS A 367 0.47 2.63 -29.38
CA LYS A 367 -0.11 3.93 -29.74
C LYS A 367 1.00 4.97 -29.87
N TYR A 368 1.10 5.57 -31.06
CA TYR A 368 1.91 6.75 -31.32
C TYR A 368 1.00 8.00 -31.33
N SER A 369 1.39 9.07 -30.65
CA SER A 369 0.56 10.29 -30.55
C SER A 369 0.45 11.05 -31.86
N ASN A 370 1.42 10.91 -32.77
CA ASN A 370 1.52 11.73 -33.98
C ASN A 370 1.09 10.97 -35.25
N GLY A 371 0.42 9.82 -35.11
CA GLY A 371 -0.08 9.04 -36.24
C GLY A 371 -0.21 7.56 -35.93
N ASP A 372 -0.19 6.75 -36.98
CA ASP A 372 -0.12 5.29 -36.87
C ASP A 372 1.33 4.82 -36.84
N TYR A 373 1.59 3.69 -36.17
CA TYR A 373 2.92 3.10 -36.05
C TYR A 373 2.96 1.68 -36.63
N LYS A 374 2.35 0.70 -35.96
CA LYS A 374 2.29 -0.70 -36.37
C LYS A 374 0.92 -1.32 -36.04
N PRO A 375 0.48 -2.36 -36.77
CA PRO A 375 -0.70 -3.13 -36.38
C PRO A 375 -0.49 -3.87 -35.03
N PRO A 376 -1.57 -4.31 -34.34
CA PRO A 376 -1.47 -5.14 -33.15
C PRO A 376 -0.65 -6.41 -33.42
N VAL A 377 0.21 -6.75 -32.47
CA VAL A 377 1.04 -7.96 -32.51
C VAL A 377 0.41 -8.99 -31.60
N GLU A 378 0.19 -10.19 -32.13
CA GLU A 378 -0.47 -11.31 -31.46
C GLU A 378 0.45 -12.53 -31.50
N TYR A 379 0.50 -13.28 -30.41
CA TYR A 379 1.25 -14.54 -30.34
C TYR A 379 0.47 -15.57 -29.54
N SER A 380 0.34 -16.79 -30.08
CA SER A 380 -0.20 -17.95 -29.38
C SER A 380 0.69 -19.16 -29.69
N GLY A 381 1.22 -19.80 -28.66
CA GLY A 381 2.20 -20.87 -28.81
C GLY A 381 2.94 -21.17 -27.50
N PRO A 382 4.00 -22.00 -27.52
CA PRO A 382 4.79 -22.28 -26.34
C PRO A 382 5.60 -21.04 -25.90
N ASN A 383 5.97 -20.98 -24.61
CA ASN A 383 6.84 -19.92 -24.06
C ASN A 383 6.34 -18.47 -24.23
N VAL A 384 5.01 -18.28 -24.26
CA VAL A 384 4.31 -16.99 -24.42
C VAL A 384 4.95 -15.83 -23.67
N ALA A 385 5.24 -16.01 -22.37
CA ALA A 385 5.83 -14.97 -21.54
C ALA A 385 7.25 -14.55 -21.99
N LYS A 386 8.05 -15.48 -22.51
CA LYS A 386 9.41 -15.22 -23.00
C LYS A 386 9.34 -14.47 -24.34
N GLU A 387 8.49 -14.91 -25.25
CA GLU A 387 8.29 -14.24 -26.53
C GLU A 387 7.76 -12.82 -26.36
N PHE A 388 6.83 -12.60 -25.42
CA PHE A 388 6.40 -11.25 -25.06
C PHE A 388 7.57 -10.36 -24.65
N PHE A 389 8.46 -10.84 -23.77
CA PHE A 389 9.61 -10.06 -23.32
C PHE A 389 10.56 -9.72 -24.48
N ASN A 390 10.84 -10.67 -25.38
CA ASN A 390 11.66 -10.44 -26.58
C ASN A 390 11.03 -9.38 -27.50
N CYS A 391 9.72 -9.47 -27.75
CA CYS A 391 9.00 -8.49 -28.57
C CYS A 391 9.11 -7.08 -27.99
N ILE A 392 8.87 -6.92 -26.69
CA ILE A 392 8.94 -5.62 -26.02
C ILE A 392 10.37 -5.03 -26.05
N GLN A 393 11.41 -5.86 -25.93
CA GLN A 393 12.80 -5.41 -26.09
C GLN A 393 13.09 -4.90 -27.50
N ASN A 394 12.59 -5.59 -28.53
CA ASN A 394 12.77 -5.14 -29.92
C ASN A 394 12.02 -3.83 -30.19
N GLU A 395 10.81 -3.66 -29.63
CA GLU A 395 10.05 -2.42 -29.76
C GLU A 395 10.71 -1.25 -29.00
N GLU A 396 11.39 -1.53 -27.88
CA GLU A 396 12.20 -0.52 -27.19
C GLU A 396 13.28 0.05 -28.11
N ILE A 397 14.03 -0.82 -28.80
CA ILE A 397 15.12 -0.40 -29.69
C ILE A 397 14.56 0.51 -30.81
N ALA A 398 13.49 0.07 -31.47
CA ALA A 398 12.87 0.82 -32.56
C ALA A 398 12.32 2.18 -32.11
N ILE A 399 11.63 2.24 -30.97
CA ILE A 399 11.11 3.51 -30.41
C ILE A 399 12.26 4.43 -29.99
N SER A 400 13.31 3.85 -29.41
CA SER A 400 14.46 4.60 -28.93
C SER A 400 15.34 5.15 -30.06
N GLU A 401 15.35 4.54 -31.24
CA GLU A 401 15.92 5.10 -32.48
C GLU A 401 15.14 6.34 -32.94
N ILE A 402 13.80 6.28 -32.92
CA ILE A 402 12.95 7.43 -33.24
C ILE A 402 13.18 8.58 -32.24
N TYR A 403 13.31 8.29 -30.95
CA TYR A 403 13.60 9.34 -29.95
C TYR A 403 14.97 10.00 -30.11
N ASP A 404 15.91 9.29 -30.73
CA ASP A 404 17.27 9.75 -30.96
C ASP A 404 17.40 10.68 -32.17
N GLU A 405 16.46 10.61 -33.11
CA GLU A 405 16.35 11.47 -34.27
C GLU A 405 15.59 12.76 -33.91
N ILE A 406 16.32 13.77 -33.46
CA ILE A 406 15.73 15.08 -33.17
C ILE A 406 15.44 15.82 -34.48
N VAL A 407 14.15 15.97 -34.80
CA VAL A 407 13.69 16.74 -35.95
C VAL A 407 13.85 18.24 -35.65
N PRO A 408 14.58 19.00 -36.50
CA PRO A 408 14.69 20.44 -36.34
C PRO A 408 13.32 21.12 -36.43
N MET A 409 13.16 22.24 -35.73
CA MET A 409 11.94 23.04 -35.78
C MET A 409 11.61 23.48 -37.21
N GLU A 410 10.35 23.31 -37.61
CA GLU A 410 9.83 23.84 -38.86
C GLU A 410 9.84 25.38 -38.88
N THR A 411 9.90 25.96 -40.07
CA THR A 411 9.79 27.41 -40.22
C THR A 411 8.39 27.88 -39.82
N LEU A 412 8.32 28.85 -38.90
CA LEU A 412 7.05 29.42 -38.45
C LEU A 412 6.27 30.02 -39.62
N ASN A 413 5.01 29.63 -39.76
CA ASN A 413 4.10 30.30 -40.69
C ASN A 413 3.73 31.72 -40.17
N ALA A 414 3.11 32.54 -41.02
CA ALA A 414 2.81 33.95 -40.68
C ALA A 414 1.94 34.09 -39.43
N GLU A 415 0.99 33.18 -39.22
CA GLU A 415 0.11 33.18 -38.04
C GLU A 415 0.88 32.79 -36.77
N GLN A 416 1.67 31.71 -36.83
CA GLN A 416 2.51 31.25 -35.72
C GLN A 416 3.55 32.30 -35.33
N LEU A 417 4.15 33.00 -36.30
CA LEU A 417 5.09 34.09 -36.04
C LEU A 417 4.39 35.28 -35.36
N ASN A 418 3.19 35.65 -35.83
CA ASN A 418 2.37 36.67 -35.18
C ASN A 418 2.02 36.28 -33.74
N ASN A 419 1.61 35.02 -33.52
CA ASN A 419 1.29 34.46 -32.21
C ASN A 419 2.51 34.44 -31.30
N TYR A 420 3.68 34.02 -31.80
CA TYR A 420 4.94 34.07 -31.06
C TYR A 420 5.26 35.51 -30.65
N ASN A 421 5.23 36.47 -31.58
CA ASN A 421 5.57 37.87 -31.31
C ASN A 421 4.62 38.48 -30.26
N LYS A 422 3.30 38.24 -30.38
CA LYS A 422 2.28 38.71 -29.43
C LYS A 422 2.30 37.98 -28.08
N SER A 423 2.87 36.79 -28.00
CA SER A 423 2.88 35.99 -26.77
C SER A 423 3.68 36.68 -25.67
N VAL A 424 3.00 37.04 -24.59
CA VAL A 424 3.59 37.60 -23.36
C VAL A 424 3.74 36.57 -22.24
N LYS A 425 3.12 35.39 -22.39
CA LYS A 425 3.18 34.28 -21.43
C LYS A 425 3.92 33.08 -22.00
N CYS A 426 4.61 32.36 -21.13
CA CYS A 426 5.17 31.05 -21.45
C CYS A 426 4.03 30.02 -21.50
N HIS A 427 3.92 29.26 -22.57
CA HIS A 427 2.86 28.26 -22.71
C HIS A 427 3.06 27.03 -21.77
N ILE A 428 4.29 26.79 -21.28
CA ILE A 428 4.63 25.66 -20.38
C ILE A 428 4.28 25.97 -18.93
N CYS A 429 4.84 27.07 -18.39
CA CYS A 429 4.66 27.44 -16.99
C CYS A 429 3.53 28.45 -16.73
N GLU A 430 2.93 28.98 -17.81
CA GLU A 430 1.80 29.92 -17.80
C GLU A 430 2.09 31.29 -17.15
N ARG A 431 3.35 31.55 -16.74
CA ARG A 431 3.80 32.85 -16.24
C ARG A 431 4.16 33.81 -17.36
N PHE A 432 4.20 35.10 -17.04
CA PHE A 432 4.69 36.08 -18.00
C PHE A 432 6.17 35.82 -18.33
N LEU A 433 6.56 36.05 -19.58
CA LEU A 433 7.94 35.88 -20.04
C LEU A 433 8.90 36.88 -19.36
N SER A 434 8.36 37.99 -18.83
CA SER A 434 9.06 38.96 -17.99
C SER A 434 9.22 38.51 -16.54
N GLU A 435 8.42 37.55 -16.06
CA GLU A 435 8.47 37.04 -14.69
C GLU A 435 9.46 35.88 -14.55
N LEU A 436 9.97 35.69 -13.32
CA LEU A 436 10.81 34.55 -13.00
C LEU A 436 10.05 33.22 -13.24
N PRO A 437 10.65 32.24 -13.96
CA PRO A 437 10.10 30.90 -14.06
C PRO A 437 9.98 30.24 -12.68
N PRO A 438 8.93 29.44 -12.42
CA PRO A 438 8.68 28.85 -11.08
C PRO A 438 9.89 28.12 -10.50
N ARG A 439 10.57 27.30 -11.33
CA ARG A 439 11.74 26.51 -10.92
C ARG A 439 12.92 27.38 -10.48
N LEU A 440 13.13 28.52 -11.14
CA LEU A 440 14.20 29.45 -10.79
C LEU A 440 13.85 30.26 -9.54
N GLU A 441 12.60 30.71 -9.45
CA GLU A 441 12.09 31.42 -8.27
C GLU A 441 12.22 30.56 -7.00
N LYS A 442 11.79 29.30 -7.05
CA LYS A 442 11.88 28.37 -5.92
C LYS A 442 13.32 28.18 -5.45
N LYS A 443 14.25 27.94 -6.39
CA LYS A 443 15.69 27.79 -6.07
C LYS A 443 16.24 29.02 -5.36
N LEU A 444 15.96 30.21 -5.88
CA LEU A 444 16.43 31.46 -5.27
C LEU A 444 15.86 31.65 -3.87
N LYS A 445 14.56 31.38 -3.65
CA LYS A 445 13.93 31.44 -2.33
C LYS A 445 14.59 30.49 -1.32
N ILE A 446 14.87 29.26 -1.73
CA ILE A 446 15.57 28.28 -0.89
C ILE A 446 16.95 28.80 -0.50
N TYR A 447 17.70 29.39 -1.45
CA TYR A 447 19.04 29.89 -1.15
C TYR A 447 19.01 31.09 -0.19
N VAL A 448 18.07 32.02 -0.38
CA VAL A 448 17.90 33.16 0.54
C VAL A 448 17.50 32.69 1.93
N ALA A 449 16.50 31.80 2.04
CA ALA A 449 16.07 31.24 3.32
C ALA A 449 17.19 30.43 4.01
N ALA A 450 18.02 29.73 3.24
CA ALA A 450 19.17 29.01 3.78
C ALA A 450 20.21 29.98 4.39
N ILE A 451 20.49 31.12 3.73
CA ILE A 451 21.40 32.13 4.27
C ILE A 451 20.85 32.70 5.59
N GLU A 452 19.56 33.03 5.64
CA GLU A 452 18.93 33.53 6.87
C GLU A 452 18.98 32.50 8.01
N TYR A 453 18.71 31.23 7.69
CA TYR A 453 18.80 30.13 8.63
C TYR A 453 20.23 29.94 9.18
N TYR A 454 21.24 29.89 8.31
CA TYR A 454 22.63 29.73 8.74
C TYR A 454 23.20 30.97 9.43
N LYS A 455 22.65 32.15 9.14
CA LYS A 455 22.95 33.39 9.88
C LYS A 455 22.51 33.29 11.34
N GLN A 456 21.34 32.70 11.61
CA GLN A 456 20.87 32.48 12.98
C GLN A 456 21.75 31.47 13.75
N LEU A 457 22.43 30.59 13.03
CA LEU A 457 23.29 29.54 13.59
C LEU A 457 24.78 29.93 13.63
N ASN A 458 25.15 31.14 13.19
CA ASN A 458 26.54 31.59 13.05
C ASN A 458 27.43 30.64 12.22
N ASP A 459 26.90 30.11 11.11
CA ASP A 459 27.59 29.16 10.22
C ASP A 459 28.05 29.84 8.92
N ASP A 460 29.21 30.50 8.99
CA ASP A 460 29.74 31.35 7.91
C ASP A 460 30.07 30.56 6.63
N ASP A 461 30.54 29.32 6.76
CA ASP A 461 30.89 28.46 5.62
C ASP A 461 29.66 28.17 4.75
N ASN A 462 28.56 27.75 5.38
CA ASN A 462 27.32 27.50 4.65
C ASN A 462 26.71 28.80 4.12
N MET A 463 26.80 29.91 4.87
CA MET A 463 26.37 31.21 4.34
C MET A 463 27.14 31.59 3.07
N CYS A 464 28.47 31.42 3.05
CA CYS A 464 29.31 31.68 1.88
C CYS A 464 28.94 30.78 0.70
N LEU A 465 28.74 29.48 0.95
CA LEU A 465 28.31 28.51 -0.06
C LEU A 465 26.99 28.91 -0.74
N TYR A 466 25.97 29.28 0.05
CA TYR A 466 24.67 29.67 -0.51
C TYR A 466 24.69 31.05 -1.17
N LYS A 467 25.53 31.99 -0.71
CA LYS A 467 25.78 33.26 -1.41
C LYS A 467 26.37 33.02 -2.81
N SER A 468 27.38 32.16 -2.93
CA SER A 468 27.96 31.78 -4.23
C SER A 468 26.93 31.13 -5.16
N LYS A 469 26.05 30.26 -4.65
CA LYS A 469 24.94 29.69 -5.44
C LYS A 469 23.95 30.74 -5.94
N ILE A 470 23.69 31.79 -5.17
CA ILE A 470 22.84 32.93 -5.61
C ILE A 470 23.54 33.70 -6.74
N GLU A 471 24.83 34.01 -6.59
CA GLU A 471 25.61 34.70 -7.62
C GLU A 471 25.61 33.93 -8.94
N GLU A 472 25.81 32.61 -8.88
CA GLU A 472 25.72 31.74 -10.05
C GLU A 472 24.31 31.77 -10.68
N ALA A 473 23.25 31.66 -9.87
CA ALA A 473 21.88 31.71 -10.36
C ALA A 473 21.54 33.07 -11.00
N ILE A 474 22.08 34.18 -10.47
CA ILE A 474 21.92 35.53 -11.03
C ILE A 474 22.69 35.66 -12.36
N LYS A 475 23.90 35.13 -12.45
CA LYS A 475 24.72 35.13 -13.68
C LYS A 475 23.95 34.54 -14.86
N TYR A 476 23.27 33.41 -14.65
CA TYR A 476 22.49 32.73 -15.71
C TYR A 476 21.02 33.18 -15.80
N LYS A 477 20.57 34.15 -15.00
CA LYS A 477 19.17 34.60 -14.95
C LYS A 477 18.67 35.08 -16.32
N LYS A 478 19.41 35.97 -16.99
CA LYS A 478 19.02 36.51 -18.30
C LYS A 478 18.91 35.41 -19.36
N LEU A 479 19.85 34.47 -19.37
CA LEU A 479 19.83 33.33 -20.30
C LEU A 479 18.60 32.44 -20.07
N ASN A 480 18.33 32.09 -18.82
CA ASN A 480 17.20 31.24 -18.44
C ASN A 480 15.83 31.88 -18.72
N MET A 481 15.73 33.20 -18.68
CA MET A 481 14.50 33.96 -18.92
C MET A 481 14.28 34.34 -20.39
N ARG A 482 15.26 34.12 -21.28
CA ARG A 482 15.13 34.46 -22.70
C ARG A 482 13.88 33.82 -23.31
N LYS A 483 13.08 34.60 -24.05
CA LYS A 483 11.95 34.10 -24.86
C LYS A 483 12.50 33.26 -26.01
N VAL A 484 12.00 32.04 -26.14
CA VAL A 484 12.38 31.08 -27.18
C VAL A 484 11.15 30.39 -27.78
N CYS A 485 11.30 29.84 -28.98
CA CYS A 485 10.30 28.97 -29.61
C CYS A 485 10.47 27.53 -29.10
N ASP A 486 9.41 26.98 -28.51
CA ASP A 486 9.31 25.55 -28.20
C ASP A 486 8.66 24.81 -29.37
N HIS A 487 9.14 23.59 -29.62
CA HIS A 487 8.65 22.73 -30.70
C HIS A 487 8.66 21.27 -30.27
N ASP A 488 7.94 20.44 -31.03
CA ASP A 488 8.03 19.00 -30.91
C ASP A 488 9.32 18.49 -31.55
N HIS A 489 10.13 17.76 -30.78
CA HIS A 489 11.38 17.19 -31.28
C HIS A 489 11.18 15.99 -32.20
N LEU A 490 9.96 15.43 -32.29
CA LEU A 490 9.63 14.31 -33.17
C LEU A 490 9.00 14.74 -34.49
N THR A 491 8.32 15.90 -34.53
CA THR A 491 7.65 16.39 -35.75
C THR A 491 8.23 17.70 -36.26
N GLY A 492 8.97 18.45 -35.45
CA GLY A 492 9.42 19.81 -35.76
C GLY A 492 8.35 20.89 -35.54
N GLU A 493 7.11 20.51 -35.22
CA GLU A 493 5.99 21.45 -35.13
C GLU A 493 6.13 22.42 -33.96
N TYR A 494 5.87 23.70 -34.22
CA TYR A 494 5.89 24.76 -33.22
C TYR A 494 4.74 24.63 -32.21
N ARG A 495 5.07 24.67 -30.92
CA ARG A 495 4.10 24.54 -29.80
C ARG A 495 3.76 25.87 -29.14
N GLY A 496 4.74 26.77 -28.99
CA GLY A 496 4.49 28.05 -28.35
C GLY A 496 5.74 28.79 -27.86
N ALA A 497 5.55 30.03 -27.39
CA ALA A 497 6.60 30.79 -26.75
C ALA A 497 6.90 30.25 -25.34
N ALA A 498 8.17 30.18 -24.95
CA ALA A 498 8.58 29.69 -23.63
C ALA A 498 9.77 30.45 -23.06
N HIS A 499 9.96 30.37 -21.75
CA HIS A 499 11.25 30.71 -21.14
C HIS A 499 12.28 29.66 -21.55
N SER A 500 13.52 30.08 -21.81
CA SER A 500 14.61 29.17 -22.21
C SER A 500 14.80 28.00 -21.23
N ILE A 501 14.71 28.25 -19.92
CA ILE A 501 14.84 27.17 -18.92
C ILE A 501 13.65 26.20 -18.95
N CYS A 502 12.44 26.69 -19.19
CA CYS A 502 11.25 25.83 -19.29
C CYS A 502 11.37 24.91 -20.50
N ASN A 503 11.71 25.47 -21.67
CA ASN A 503 11.97 24.75 -22.91
C ASN A 503 13.03 23.64 -22.73
N LEU A 504 14.17 23.96 -22.10
CA LEU A 504 15.24 22.98 -21.85
C LEU A 504 14.82 21.81 -20.95
N THR A 505 13.80 22.01 -20.12
CA THR A 505 13.27 20.97 -19.23
C THR A 505 12.06 20.23 -19.79
N TYR A 506 11.45 20.77 -20.85
CA TYR A 506 10.25 20.24 -21.47
C TYR A 506 10.61 19.23 -22.55
N LYS A 507 11.10 18.06 -22.11
CA LYS A 507 11.63 17.00 -22.97
C LYS A 507 10.78 15.74 -22.87
N ASN A 508 10.83 14.94 -23.93
CA ASN A 508 10.26 13.60 -23.96
C ASN A 508 10.81 12.74 -22.80
N PRO A 509 10.00 11.82 -22.25
CA PRO A 509 10.42 10.96 -21.15
C PRO A 509 11.55 10.01 -21.58
N THR A 510 12.41 9.64 -20.64
CA THR A 510 13.41 8.56 -20.82
C THR A 510 12.81 7.18 -20.50
N PHE A 511 11.49 7.04 -20.61
CA PHE A 511 10.76 5.82 -20.28
C PHE A 511 9.62 5.61 -21.27
N ILE A 512 9.31 4.35 -21.55
CA ILE A 512 8.16 3.93 -22.37
C ILE A 512 7.12 3.31 -21.43
N PRO A 513 5.92 3.90 -21.29
CA PRO A 513 4.85 3.30 -20.51
C PRO A 513 4.25 2.08 -21.22
N ILE A 514 4.14 0.99 -20.49
CA ILE A 514 3.52 -0.27 -20.91
C ILE A 514 2.32 -0.51 -19.99
N VAL A 515 1.11 -0.44 -20.53
CA VAL A 515 -0.15 -0.38 -19.80
C VAL A 515 -0.91 -1.69 -19.96
N CYS A 516 -1.34 -2.27 -18.83
CA CYS A 516 -2.20 -3.45 -18.78
C CYS A 516 -3.26 -3.25 -17.69
N HIS A 517 -4.44 -3.82 -17.87
CA HIS A 517 -5.55 -3.68 -16.93
C HIS A 517 -5.48 -4.72 -15.81
N ASN A 518 -5.38 -4.26 -14.55
CA ASN A 518 -5.20 -5.12 -13.38
C ASN A 518 -3.87 -5.90 -13.37
N LEU A 519 -2.83 -5.30 -13.98
CA LEU A 519 -1.46 -5.82 -14.04
C LEU A 519 -0.95 -6.34 -12.68
N SER A 520 -1.11 -5.54 -11.61
CA SER A 520 -0.59 -5.90 -10.27
C SER A 520 -1.35 -7.05 -9.60
N GLY A 521 -2.53 -7.37 -10.10
CA GLY A 521 -3.42 -8.41 -9.57
C GLY A 521 -3.33 -9.74 -10.30
N TYR A 522 -2.88 -9.74 -11.57
CA TYR A 522 -2.91 -10.90 -12.44
C TYR A 522 -1.70 -10.94 -13.41
N ASP A 523 -1.69 -10.17 -14.49
CA ASP A 523 -0.78 -10.31 -15.63
C ASP A 523 0.70 -10.22 -15.30
N ALA A 524 1.08 -9.37 -14.33
CA ALA A 524 2.48 -9.27 -13.90
C ALA A 524 3.03 -10.63 -13.46
N HIS A 525 2.21 -11.47 -12.81
CA HIS A 525 2.63 -12.77 -12.32
C HIS A 525 2.96 -13.74 -13.48
N LEU A 526 2.36 -13.57 -14.66
CA LEU A 526 2.57 -14.45 -15.81
C LEU A 526 3.94 -14.31 -16.46
N PHE A 527 4.53 -13.10 -16.47
CA PHE A 527 5.78 -12.83 -17.19
C PHE A 527 6.93 -12.28 -16.35
N ILE A 528 6.70 -11.82 -15.11
CA ILE A 528 7.77 -11.17 -14.32
C ILE A 528 8.96 -12.10 -14.04
N LYS A 529 8.73 -13.42 -14.00
CA LYS A 529 9.80 -14.43 -13.90
C LYS A 529 10.83 -14.29 -15.05
N GLN A 530 10.39 -13.88 -16.24
CA GLN A 530 11.25 -13.68 -17.42
C GLN A 530 12.22 -12.51 -17.28
N PHE A 531 11.97 -11.57 -16.35
CA PHE A 531 12.90 -10.48 -16.09
C PHE A 531 14.22 -10.97 -15.47
N GLY A 532 14.24 -12.22 -14.99
CA GLY A 532 15.44 -12.91 -14.55
C GLY A 532 16.39 -13.32 -15.69
N ASN A 533 15.91 -13.41 -16.93
CA ASN A 533 16.68 -14.00 -18.03
C ASN A 533 17.79 -13.09 -18.58
N ASP A 534 17.89 -11.85 -18.10
CA ASP A 534 18.97 -10.94 -18.44
C ASP A 534 19.53 -10.24 -17.18
N ASN A 535 20.71 -9.63 -17.33
CA ASN A 535 21.41 -8.93 -16.24
C ASN A 535 20.98 -7.47 -16.05
N ASN A 536 19.93 -7.02 -16.75
CA ASN A 536 19.48 -5.63 -16.72
C ASN A 536 18.78 -5.28 -15.41
N ASP A 537 18.95 -4.04 -14.97
CA ASP A 537 18.42 -3.56 -13.71
C ASP A 537 16.88 -3.53 -13.67
N ILE A 538 16.31 -3.94 -12.54
CA ILE A 538 14.87 -3.86 -12.27
C ILE A 538 14.60 -2.80 -11.19
N LYS A 539 13.75 -1.82 -11.51
CA LYS A 539 13.19 -0.88 -10.54
C LYS A 539 11.84 -1.40 -10.05
N LEU A 540 11.62 -1.33 -8.74
CA LEU A 540 10.41 -1.87 -8.10
C LEU A 540 9.77 -0.84 -7.17
N ILE A 541 8.45 -0.68 -7.27
CA ILE A 541 7.63 0.01 -6.27
C ILE A 541 6.73 -1.05 -5.61
N PRO A 542 7.20 -1.70 -4.53
CA PRO A 542 6.50 -2.83 -3.94
C PRO A 542 5.29 -2.38 -3.11
N ASN A 543 4.20 -3.14 -3.22
CA ASN A 543 3.13 -3.10 -2.22
C ASN A 543 3.31 -4.24 -1.21
N ASN A 544 3.61 -5.44 -1.72
CA ASN A 544 4.08 -6.57 -0.94
C ASN A 544 5.12 -7.36 -1.74
N GLU A 545 5.43 -8.59 -1.33
CA GLU A 545 6.51 -9.39 -1.92
C GLU A 545 6.26 -9.88 -3.35
N GLU A 546 5.00 -9.99 -3.78
CA GLU A 546 4.65 -10.44 -5.14
C GLU A 546 3.77 -9.42 -5.90
N LYS A 547 3.10 -8.50 -5.18
CA LYS A 547 2.25 -7.46 -5.78
C LYS A 547 2.97 -6.12 -5.72
N TYR A 548 3.10 -5.52 -6.88
CA TYR A 548 3.84 -4.29 -7.08
C TYR A 548 2.88 -3.19 -7.55
N ILE A 549 3.06 -1.96 -7.07
CA ILE A 549 2.31 -0.80 -7.60
C ILE A 549 2.72 -0.56 -9.05
N SER A 550 4.02 -0.66 -9.30
CA SER A 550 4.63 -0.62 -10.63
C SER A 550 6.04 -1.21 -10.52
N PHE A 551 6.57 -1.66 -11.65
CA PHE A 551 7.94 -2.09 -11.81
C PHE A 551 8.45 -1.64 -13.18
N SER A 552 9.75 -1.62 -13.35
CA SER A 552 10.35 -1.22 -14.61
C SER A 552 11.62 -1.99 -14.90
N LYS A 553 11.81 -2.34 -16.17
CA LYS A 553 13.06 -2.93 -16.66
C LYS A 553 13.90 -1.82 -17.28
N ILE A 554 15.17 -1.74 -16.91
CA ILE A 554 16.10 -0.72 -17.43
C ILE A 554 16.91 -1.34 -18.54
N ILE A 555 16.67 -0.92 -19.77
CA ILE A 555 17.43 -1.36 -20.93
C ILE A 555 18.60 -0.39 -21.13
N GLU A 556 19.82 -0.92 -21.21
CA GLU A 556 21.03 -0.15 -21.48
C GLU A 556 21.43 -0.32 -22.95
N ARG A 557 21.67 0.80 -23.64
CA ARG A 557 22.18 0.82 -25.01
C ARG A 557 23.40 1.73 -25.11
N THR A 558 24.32 1.38 -26.00
CA THR A 558 25.50 2.19 -26.28
C THR A 558 25.30 2.97 -27.57
N LYS A 559 25.60 4.28 -27.55
CA LYS A 559 25.62 5.14 -28.73
C LYS A 559 26.94 5.89 -28.81
N TYR A 560 27.50 5.99 -30.01
CA TYR A 560 28.69 6.80 -30.27
C TYR A 560 28.27 8.19 -30.74
N ILE A 561 28.61 9.23 -29.96
CA ILE A 561 28.38 10.63 -30.35
C ILE A 561 29.73 11.32 -30.39
N LYS A 562 30.11 11.87 -31.56
CA LYS A 562 31.40 12.57 -31.77
C LYS A 562 32.63 11.74 -31.36
N GLY A 563 32.58 10.42 -31.51
CA GLY A 563 33.67 9.50 -31.18
C GLY A 563 33.73 9.06 -29.71
N GLU A 564 32.84 9.58 -28.84
CA GLU A 564 32.72 9.14 -27.45
C GLU A 564 31.60 8.12 -27.28
N GLU A 565 31.87 7.06 -26.51
CA GLU A 565 30.88 6.04 -26.14
C GLU A 565 29.96 6.58 -25.04
N ILE A 566 28.67 6.74 -25.34
CA ILE A 566 27.64 7.19 -24.40
C ILE A 566 26.67 6.03 -24.12
N LYS A 567 26.59 5.63 -22.85
CA LYS A 567 25.58 4.66 -22.38
C LYS A 567 24.26 5.37 -22.09
N LEU A 568 23.26 5.09 -22.91
CA LEU A 568 21.89 5.54 -22.72
C LEU A 568 21.11 4.46 -21.97
N LYS A 569 20.15 4.89 -21.14
CA LYS A 569 19.27 3.98 -20.39
C LYS A 569 17.83 4.34 -20.67
N THR A 570 17.05 3.37 -21.12
CA THR A 570 15.60 3.48 -21.32
C THR A 570 14.89 2.68 -20.23
N GLU A 571 13.84 3.26 -19.65
CA GLU A 571 13.02 2.58 -18.66
C GLU A 571 11.73 2.05 -19.29
N LEU A 572 11.56 0.73 -19.38
CA LEU A 572 10.29 0.10 -19.73
C LEU A 572 9.41 0.06 -18.49
N ARG A 573 8.44 0.97 -18.41
CA ARG A 573 7.65 1.21 -17.20
C ARG A 573 6.29 0.55 -17.29
N PHE A 574 6.08 -0.49 -16.48
CA PHE A 574 4.81 -1.20 -16.44
C PHE A 574 3.81 -0.48 -15.53
N ILE A 575 2.64 -0.14 -16.09
CA ILE A 575 1.58 0.64 -15.46
C ILE A 575 0.30 -0.18 -15.42
N ASP A 576 -0.31 -0.22 -14.25
CA ASP A 576 -1.60 -0.86 -14.03
C ASP A 576 -2.74 0.15 -14.24
N SER A 577 -3.50 0.03 -15.34
CA SER A 577 -4.60 0.95 -15.64
C SER A 577 -5.72 0.89 -14.61
N PHE A 578 -5.87 -0.21 -13.87
CA PHE A 578 -6.85 -0.34 -12.79
C PHE A 578 -6.54 0.58 -11.60
N LYS A 579 -5.27 1.00 -11.43
CA LYS A 579 -4.89 2.03 -10.44
C LYS A 579 -5.29 3.44 -10.86
N PHE A 580 -5.66 3.62 -12.12
CA PHE A 580 -6.22 4.85 -12.64
C PHE A 580 -7.74 4.81 -12.66
N LEU A 581 -8.28 3.74 -13.24
CA LEU A 581 -9.69 3.51 -13.49
C LEU A 581 -10.12 2.22 -12.78
N SER A 582 -10.57 2.34 -11.53
CA SER A 582 -10.87 1.19 -10.66
C SER A 582 -12.23 0.56 -10.97
N SER A 583 -12.43 0.11 -12.20
CA SER A 583 -13.62 -0.60 -12.70
C SER A 583 -13.19 -1.65 -13.71
N SER A 584 -14.03 -2.68 -13.94
CA SER A 584 -13.75 -3.69 -14.96
C SER A 584 -13.71 -3.08 -16.35
N LEU A 585 -12.91 -3.67 -17.24
CA LEU A 585 -12.85 -3.27 -18.65
C LEU A 585 -14.24 -3.20 -19.28
N ASP A 586 -15.08 -4.22 -19.07
CA ASP A 586 -16.48 -4.25 -19.53
C ASP A 586 -17.32 -3.03 -19.06
N LYS A 587 -17.21 -2.64 -17.79
CA LYS A 587 -17.92 -1.43 -17.30
C LYS A 587 -17.37 -0.18 -17.99
N LEU A 588 -16.08 -0.11 -18.24
CA LEU A 588 -15.44 1.04 -18.87
C LEU A 588 -15.81 1.15 -20.36
N THR A 589 -15.87 0.05 -21.10
CA THR A 589 -16.25 0.04 -22.52
C THR A 589 -17.70 0.47 -22.72
N ASN A 590 -18.61 0.00 -21.86
CA ASN A 590 -20.03 0.37 -21.90
C ASN A 590 -20.30 1.86 -21.64
N ASN A 591 -19.30 2.61 -21.18
CA ASN A 591 -19.39 4.06 -20.96
C ASN A 591 -18.91 4.91 -22.15
N LEU A 592 -18.32 4.30 -23.17
CA LEU A 592 -17.85 5.00 -24.37
C LEU A 592 -18.93 5.06 -25.45
N GLU A 593 -19.00 6.19 -26.15
CA GLU A 593 -19.83 6.34 -27.35
C GLU A 593 -19.10 5.81 -28.59
N LYS A 594 -19.83 5.44 -29.65
CA LYS A 594 -19.25 4.82 -30.87
C LYS A 594 -18.10 5.62 -31.49
N HIS A 595 -18.17 6.95 -31.47
CA HIS A 595 -17.15 7.84 -32.02
C HIS A 595 -15.84 7.88 -31.20
N GLN A 596 -15.85 7.35 -29.97
CA GLN A 596 -14.69 7.32 -29.07
C GLN A 596 -13.80 6.09 -29.29
N PHE A 597 -14.27 5.10 -30.06
CA PHE A 597 -13.53 3.88 -30.41
C PHE A 597 -12.63 4.08 -31.63
N LYS A 598 -11.66 5.00 -31.51
CA LYS A 598 -10.82 5.44 -32.63
C LYS A 598 -9.87 4.35 -33.08
N ASP A 599 -9.19 3.69 -32.15
CA ASP A 599 -8.20 2.67 -32.48
C ASP A 599 -8.86 1.33 -32.84
N LEU A 600 -9.99 0.97 -32.21
CA LEU A 600 -10.78 -0.20 -32.61
C LEU A 600 -11.32 -0.06 -34.05
N SER A 601 -11.83 1.12 -34.43
CA SER A 601 -12.40 1.40 -35.76
C SER A 601 -11.42 1.26 -36.93
N LYS A 602 -10.11 1.25 -36.66
CA LYS A 602 -9.09 1.04 -37.71
C LYS A 602 -9.02 -0.40 -38.21
N TYR A 603 -9.42 -1.35 -37.38
CA TYR A 603 -9.27 -2.78 -37.64
C TYR A 603 -10.59 -3.50 -37.90
N PHE A 604 -11.72 -2.85 -37.62
CA PHE A 604 -13.06 -3.42 -37.79
C PHE A 604 -13.93 -2.49 -38.63
N SER A 605 -14.66 -3.04 -39.60
CA SER A 605 -15.59 -2.28 -40.44
C SER A 605 -16.74 -1.69 -39.61
N GLU A 606 -17.35 -0.62 -40.12
CA GLU A 606 -18.44 0.07 -39.40
C GLU A 606 -19.65 -0.85 -39.10
N GLU A 607 -19.91 -1.80 -40.00
CA GLU A 607 -20.93 -2.84 -39.86
C GLU A 607 -20.59 -3.83 -38.73
N HIS A 608 -19.32 -4.18 -38.57
CA HIS A 608 -18.86 -5.14 -37.56
C HIS A 608 -18.56 -4.51 -36.20
N LEU A 609 -18.38 -3.18 -36.11
CA LEU A 609 -18.07 -2.49 -34.87
C LEU A 609 -19.09 -2.78 -33.75
N ASN A 610 -20.38 -2.86 -34.07
CA ASN A 610 -21.42 -3.12 -33.09
C ASN A 610 -21.26 -4.49 -32.38
N LEU A 611 -20.51 -5.43 -32.97
CA LEU A 611 -20.22 -6.75 -32.39
C LEU A 611 -19.05 -6.70 -31.39
N VAL A 612 -18.13 -5.74 -31.54
CA VAL A 612 -16.82 -5.70 -30.87
C VAL A 612 -16.62 -4.48 -29.95
N THR A 613 -17.57 -3.55 -29.88
CA THR A 613 -17.54 -2.40 -28.93
C THR A 613 -17.84 -2.77 -27.48
N ARG A 614 -18.04 -4.06 -27.18
CA ARG A 614 -18.23 -4.62 -25.84
C ARG A 614 -17.24 -5.74 -25.60
N LYS A 615 -16.87 -5.96 -24.34
CA LYS A 615 -16.04 -7.11 -23.96
C LYS A 615 -16.76 -8.40 -24.35
N LEU A 616 -16.06 -9.30 -25.02
CA LEU A 616 -16.64 -10.54 -25.50
C LEU A 616 -16.83 -11.55 -24.35
N ALA A 617 -17.70 -12.53 -24.56
CA ALA A 617 -17.81 -13.68 -23.67
C ALA A 617 -16.69 -14.69 -23.98
N TYR A 618 -16.05 -15.23 -22.94
CA TYR A 618 -14.96 -16.20 -23.09
C TYR A 618 -15.15 -17.40 -22.16
N PRO A 619 -15.02 -18.65 -22.63
CA PRO A 619 -15.31 -19.84 -21.84
C PRO A 619 -14.09 -20.27 -21.00
N TYR A 620 -13.67 -19.42 -20.04
CA TYR A 620 -12.43 -19.61 -19.26
C TYR A 620 -12.27 -21.01 -18.64
N GLU A 621 -13.31 -21.54 -17.99
CA GLU A 621 -13.24 -22.87 -17.34
C GLU A 621 -13.29 -24.02 -18.33
N TYR A 622 -13.80 -23.79 -19.54
CA TYR A 622 -13.71 -24.77 -20.61
C TYR A 622 -12.28 -24.85 -21.14
N MET A 623 -11.57 -23.72 -21.26
CA MET A 623 -10.21 -23.63 -21.80
C MET A 623 -9.16 -24.10 -20.78
N ASP A 624 -9.13 -25.41 -20.53
CA ASP A 624 -8.33 -26.06 -19.48
C ASP A 624 -7.12 -26.87 -20.01
N CYS A 625 -7.04 -27.11 -21.33
CA CYS A 625 -5.96 -27.84 -21.99
C CYS A 625 -5.68 -27.33 -23.43
N GLU A 626 -4.54 -27.71 -23.99
CA GLU A 626 -4.07 -27.24 -25.32
C GLU A 626 -4.91 -27.79 -26.48
N GLU A 627 -5.42 -29.01 -26.34
CA GLU A 627 -6.19 -29.69 -27.39
C GLU A 627 -7.46 -28.93 -27.76
N LYS A 628 -8.11 -28.29 -26.77
CA LYS A 628 -9.35 -27.54 -26.96
C LYS A 628 -9.18 -26.35 -27.90
N PHE A 629 -7.99 -25.75 -27.98
CA PHE A 629 -7.73 -24.65 -28.91
C PHE A 629 -7.88 -25.04 -30.39
N ASN A 630 -7.78 -26.34 -30.69
CA ASN A 630 -7.92 -26.86 -32.06
C ASN A 630 -9.37 -27.26 -32.39
N GLU A 631 -10.32 -27.16 -31.46
CA GLU A 631 -11.73 -27.42 -31.73
C GLU A 631 -12.29 -26.39 -32.72
N THR A 632 -13.07 -26.89 -33.69
CA THR A 632 -13.57 -26.12 -34.83
C THR A 632 -14.98 -25.57 -34.64
N CYS A 633 -15.52 -25.63 -33.43
CA CYS A 633 -16.83 -25.09 -33.08
C CYS A 633 -16.81 -24.38 -31.73
N LEU A 634 -17.76 -23.46 -31.54
CA LEU A 634 -17.97 -22.79 -30.27
C LEU A 634 -18.57 -23.78 -29.25
N PRO A 635 -18.06 -23.86 -28.00
CA PRO A 635 -18.61 -24.75 -27.00
C PRO A 635 -20.03 -24.33 -26.59
N PRO A 636 -20.86 -25.25 -26.09
CA PRO A 636 -22.22 -24.94 -25.68
C PRO A 636 -22.24 -23.94 -24.51
N ARG A 637 -23.32 -23.16 -24.41
CA ARG A 637 -23.47 -22.06 -23.44
C ARG A 637 -23.19 -22.48 -22.00
N GLU A 638 -23.51 -23.71 -21.60
CA GLU A 638 -23.27 -24.24 -20.26
C GLU A 638 -21.77 -24.24 -19.87
N LYS A 639 -20.88 -24.29 -20.86
CA LYS A 639 -19.42 -24.28 -20.68
C LYS A 639 -18.83 -22.88 -20.50
N PHE A 640 -19.65 -21.84 -20.61
CA PHE A 640 -19.25 -20.45 -20.31
C PHE A 640 -19.49 -20.06 -18.85
N TYR A 641 -19.95 -20.99 -18.00
CA TYR A 641 -20.09 -20.75 -16.57
C TYR A 641 -18.76 -20.36 -15.93
N SER A 642 -18.79 -19.37 -15.02
CA SER A 642 -17.64 -18.98 -14.23
C SER A 642 -17.93 -19.16 -12.74
N SER A 643 -17.14 -20.00 -12.07
CA SER A 643 -17.14 -20.22 -10.62
C SER A 643 -16.66 -19.01 -9.82
N LEU A 644 -15.94 -18.07 -10.46
CA LEU A 644 -15.50 -16.81 -9.86
C LEU A 644 -16.65 -15.81 -9.74
N THR A 645 -17.47 -15.70 -10.79
CA THR A 645 -18.65 -14.80 -10.80
C THR A 645 -19.89 -15.50 -10.25
N GLY A 646 -19.93 -16.83 -10.30
CA GLY A 646 -21.07 -17.66 -9.92
C GLY A 646 -22.24 -17.57 -10.91
N LYS A 647 -21.96 -17.19 -12.16
CA LYS A 647 -22.97 -16.94 -13.21
C LYS A 647 -22.54 -17.57 -14.53
N ASN A 648 -23.53 -17.93 -15.35
CA ASN A 648 -23.34 -18.22 -16.76
C ASN A 648 -23.59 -16.96 -17.60
N ILE A 649 -23.13 -16.96 -18.84
CA ILE A 649 -23.39 -15.88 -19.81
C ILE A 649 -24.88 -15.85 -20.18
N THR A 650 -25.33 -14.68 -20.62
CA THR A 650 -26.69 -14.47 -21.12
C THR A 650 -26.88 -15.10 -22.50
N ILE A 651 -28.15 -15.28 -22.91
CA ILE A 651 -28.48 -15.78 -24.26
C ILE A 651 -27.95 -14.82 -25.33
N GLU A 652 -28.12 -13.51 -25.12
CA GLU A 652 -27.67 -12.47 -26.05
C GLU A 652 -26.14 -12.46 -26.23
N GLU A 653 -25.37 -12.62 -25.15
CA GLU A 653 -23.90 -12.70 -25.22
C GLU A 653 -23.42 -13.95 -25.99
N TYR A 654 -24.13 -15.06 -25.82
CA TYR A 654 -23.83 -16.29 -26.55
C TYR A 654 -24.16 -16.16 -28.05
N GLU A 655 -25.34 -15.62 -28.39
CA GLU A 655 -25.74 -15.32 -29.77
C GLU A 655 -24.75 -14.36 -30.44
N ASN A 656 -24.25 -13.37 -29.71
CA ASN A 656 -23.20 -12.46 -30.21
C ASN A 656 -21.91 -13.22 -30.54
N SER A 657 -21.51 -14.16 -29.68
CA SER A 657 -20.32 -14.98 -29.89
C SER A 657 -20.46 -15.90 -31.11
N GLN A 658 -21.66 -16.45 -31.34
CA GLN A 658 -21.97 -17.23 -32.55
C GLN A 658 -21.90 -16.35 -33.82
N LYS A 659 -22.48 -15.15 -33.78
CA LYS A 659 -22.39 -14.19 -34.90
C LYS A 659 -20.95 -13.80 -35.19
N ILE A 660 -20.13 -13.57 -34.16
CA ILE A 660 -18.70 -13.28 -34.32
C ILE A 660 -17.99 -14.46 -34.99
N TRP A 661 -18.26 -15.68 -34.55
CA TRP A 661 -17.70 -16.89 -35.16
C TRP A 661 -17.98 -16.97 -36.67
N GLU A 662 -19.23 -16.70 -37.06
CA GLU A 662 -19.67 -16.73 -38.46
C GLU A 662 -19.11 -15.56 -39.29
N VAL A 663 -19.28 -14.32 -38.81
CA VAL A 663 -18.91 -13.09 -39.53
C VAL A 663 -17.40 -12.99 -39.75
N PHE A 664 -16.61 -13.32 -38.73
CA PHE A 664 -15.15 -13.31 -38.81
C PHE A 664 -14.57 -14.61 -39.36
N LYS A 665 -15.41 -15.57 -39.78
CA LYS A 665 -15.02 -16.85 -40.38
C LYS A 665 -13.99 -17.62 -39.56
N ILE A 666 -14.21 -17.68 -38.25
CA ILE A 666 -13.31 -18.30 -37.28
C ILE A 666 -13.27 -19.81 -37.52
N GLN A 667 -12.06 -20.36 -37.65
CA GLN A 667 -11.87 -21.78 -37.96
C GLN A 667 -11.74 -22.65 -36.71
N ASN A 668 -11.22 -22.10 -35.61
CA ASN A 668 -10.98 -22.83 -34.37
C ASN A 668 -10.94 -21.91 -33.13
N LEU A 669 -10.93 -22.50 -31.94
CA LEU A 669 -10.91 -21.76 -30.68
C LEU A 669 -9.62 -20.95 -30.46
N ARG A 670 -8.49 -21.28 -31.11
CA ARG A 670 -7.26 -20.46 -31.07
C ARG A 670 -7.44 -19.13 -31.77
N GLU A 671 -8.05 -19.13 -32.95
CA GLU A 671 -8.38 -17.90 -33.68
C GLU A 671 -9.38 -17.06 -32.90
N PHE A 672 -10.41 -17.69 -32.29
CA PHE A 672 -11.36 -17.00 -31.40
C PHE A 672 -10.64 -16.33 -30.21
N THR A 673 -9.71 -17.05 -29.59
CA THR A 673 -8.94 -16.58 -28.44
C THR A 673 -8.00 -15.42 -28.81
N SER A 674 -7.41 -15.46 -30.01
CA SER A 674 -6.55 -14.38 -30.50
C SER A 674 -7.37 -13.12 -30.80
N LEU A 675 -8.51 -13.27 -31.49
CA LEU A 675 -9.45 -12.18 -31.75
C LEU A 675 -9.98 -11.55 -30.45
N TYR A 676 -10.32 -12.39 -29.46
CA TYR A 676 -10.75 -11.95 -28.13
C TYR A 676 -9.73 -11.01 -27.49
N ASN A 677 -8.48 -11.48 -27.39
CA ASN A 677 -7.41 -10.76 -26.72
C ASN A 677 -7.03 -9.47 -27.50
N LYS A 678 -7.06 -9.51 -28.84
CA LYS A 678 -6.90 -8.31 -29.69
C LYS A 678 -7.95 -7.24 -29.40
N ILE A 679 -9.23 -7.64 -29.31
CA ILE A 679 -10.33 -6.71 -29.02
C ILE A 679 -10.13 -6.09 -27.64
N ASP A 680 -9.80 -6.89 -26.62
CA ASP A 680 -9.56 -6.39 -25.26
C ASP A 680 -8.43 -5.35 -25.19
N VAL A 681 -7.32 -5.56 -25.92
CA VAL A 681 -6.20 -4.60 -26.02
C VAL A 681 -6.61 -3.31 -26.72
N LEU A 682 -7.38 -3.39 -27.81
CA LEU A 682 -7.86 -2.21 -28.54
C LEU A 682 -8.89 -1.42 -27.72
N LEU A 683 -9.80 -2.10 -27.02
CA LEU A 683 -10.74 -1.49 -26.09
C LEU A 683 -10.02 -0.77 -24.95
N LEU A 684 -9.00 -1.41 -24.35
CA LEU A 684 -8.16 -0.79 -23.33
C LEU A 684 -7.44 0.46 -23.87
N THR A 685 -6.92 0.39 -25.10
CA THR A 685 -6.27 1.52 -25.78
C THR A 685 -7.23 2.69 -25.88
N ASP A 686 -8.42 2.49 -26.45
CA ASP A 686 -9.42 3.55 -26.62
C ASP A 686 -9.83 4.15 -25.26
N ILE A 687 -10.08 3.33 -24.24
CA ILE A 687 -10.41 3.81 -22.89
C ILE A 687 -9.29 4.71 -22.34
N MET A 688 -8.05 4.25 -22.41
CA MET A 688 -6.91 4.96 -21.83
C MET A 688 -6.58 6.22 -22.60
N GLU A 689 -6.68 6.23 -23.93
CA GLU A 689 -6.49 7.42 -24.75
C GLU A 689 -7.59 8.47 -24.51
N ASN A 690 -8.86 8.06 -24.39
CA ASN A 690 -9.95 8.98 -24.01
C ASN A 690 -9.74 9.55 -22.59
N PHE A 691 -9.36 8.72 -21.62
CA PHE A 691 -9.05 9.15 -20.26
C PHE A 691 -7.92 10.18 -20.23
N ARG A 692 -6.88 9.93 -21.01
CA ARG A 692 -5.74 10.80 -21.23
C ARG A 692 -6.12 12.15 -21.85
N ASP A 693 -6.96 12.15 -22.89
CA ASP A 693 -7.45 13.36 -23.56
C ASP A 693 -8.27 14.23 -22.60
N ILE A 694 -9.20 13.61 -21.85
CA ILE A 694 -9.98 14.30 -20.81
C ILE A 694 -9.05 14.90 -19.76
N SER A 695 -8.04 14.14 -19.32
CA SER A 695 -7.09 14.56 -18.29
C SER A 695 -6.23 15.75 -18.73
N LEU A 696 -5.69 15.72 -19.94
CA LEU A 696 -4.95 16.84 -20.52
C LEU A 696 -5.85 18.07 -20.72
N LYS A 697 -7.08 17.88 -21.21
CA LYS A 697 -8.03 18.98 -21.41
C LYS A 697 -8.40 19.68 -20.12
N LYS A 698 -8.71 18.92 -19.06
CA LYS A 698 -9.24 19.42 -17.78
C LYS A 698 -8.15 19.82 -16.78
N TYR A 699 -7.09 19.02 -16.63
CA TYR A 699 -6.05 19.19 -15.62
C TYR A 699 -4.68 19.59 -16.19
N LYS A 700 -4.53 19.64 -17.52
CA LYS A 700 -3.29 20.04 -18.23
C LYS A 700 -2.09 19.11 -18.00
N LEU A 701 -2.33 17.89 -17.50
CA LEU A 701 -1.30 16.90 -17.19
C LEU A 701 -1.67 15.58 -17.85
N ASP A 702 -0.68 14.88 -18.42
CA ASP A 702 -0.87 13.53 -18.94
C ASP A 702 -0.74 12.52 -17.79
N PRO A 703 -1.77 11.69 -17.53
CA PRO A 703 -1.78 10.75 -16.41
C PRO A 703 -0.68 9.68 -16.50
N LEU A 704 -0.15 9.36 -17.68
CA LEU A 704 0.89 8.33 -17.85
C LEU A 704 2.30 8.77 -17.42
N TRP A 705 2.49 10.03 -17.02
CA TRP A 705 3.68 10.44 -16.26
C TRP A 705 3.68 9.92 -14.82
N TYR A 706 2.54 9.43 -14.35
CA TYR A 706 2.31 8.98 -12.99
C TYR A 706 2.10 7.47 -12.96
N TYR A 707 2.18 6.88 -11.77
CA TYR A 707 1.93 5.45 -11.56
C TYR A 707 0.49 5.14 -11.12
N THR A 708 -0.22 6.12 -10.54
CA THR A 708 -1.55 5.94 -9.93
C THR A 708 -2.36 7.25 -9.92
N THR A 709 -3.69 7.17 -9.77
CA THR A 709 -4.55 8.37 -9.63
C THR A 709 -4.18 9.27 -8.45
N PRO A 710 -3.83 8.80 -7.23
CA PRO A 710 -3.34 9.68 -6.16
C PRO A 710 -2.08 10.46 -6.52
N GLY A 711 -1.19 9.86 -7.31
CA GLY A 711 -0.04 10.52 -7.91
C GLY A 711 -0.44 11.74 -8.74
N PHE A 712 -1.31 11.46 -9.70
CA PHE A 712 -1.83 12.41 -10.68
C PHE A 712 -2.73 13.50 -10.07
N ALA A 713 -3.73 13.12 -9.29
CA ALA A 713 -4.72 14.02 -8.70
C ALA A 713 -4.10 15.09 -7.79
N TRP A 714 -3.08 14.73 -7.02
CA TRP A 714 -2.36 15.68 -6.16
C TRP A 714 -1.60 16.75 -6.95
N ASP A 715 -0.90 16.34 -8.01
CA ASP A 715 -0.12 17.28 -8.81
C ASP A 715 -1.07 18.14 -9.67
N SER A 716 -2.19 17.59 -10.14
CA SER A 716 -3.31 18.33 -10.75
C SER A 716 -3.88 19.37 -9.77
N MET A 717 -4.14 18.98 -8.52
CA MET A 717 -4.63 19.87 -7.47
C MET A 717 -3.63 20.99 -7.16
N LEU A 718 -2.34 20.68 -6.98
CA LEU A 718 -1.31 21.69 -6.72
C LEU A 718 -1.18 22.68 -7.88
N ARG A 719 -1.27 22.19 -9.13
CA ARG A 719 -1.21 23.06 -10.32
C ARG A 719 -2.42 24.00 -10.40
N MET A 720 -3.62 23.48 -10.14
CA MET A 720 -4.87 24.26 -10.23
C MET A 720 -4.98 25.30 -9.12
N THR A 721 -4.71 24.89 -7.88
CA THR A 721 -4.85 25.77 -6.69
C THR A 721 -3.68 26.73 -6.53
N LYS A 722 -2.49 26.38 -7.07
CA LYS A 722 -1.22 27.11 -6.89
C LYS A 722 -0.86 27.32 -5.40
N VAL A 723 -1.42 26.49 -4.53
CA VAL A 723 -1.18 26.54 -3.08
C VAL A 723 0.28 26.23 -2.76
N LYS A 724 0.77 26.85 -1.69
CA LYS A 724 2.06 26.55 -1.08
C LYS A 724 1.81 25.99 0.30
N LEU A 725 2.27 24.77 0.54
CA LEU A 725 2.05 24.06 1.79
C LEU A 725 3.39 23.89 2.51
N ASP A 726 3.46 24.22 3.79
CA ASP A 726 4.65 23.94 4.59
C ASP A 726 4.64 22.48 5.04
N LEU A 727 5.73 21.78 4.78
CA LEU A 727 6.01 20.50 5.42
C LEU A 727 6.47 20.74 6.87
N LEU A 728 6.08 19.82 7.75
CA LEU A 728 6.47 19.88 9.17
C LEU A 728 7.96 19.62 9.32
N THR A 729 8.63 20.47 10.10
CA THR A 729 10.08 20.41 10.35
C THR A 729 10.42 20.08 11.80
N ASP A 730 9.38 19.93 12.63
CA ASP A 730 9.45 19.54 14.04
C ASP A 730 8.80 18.16 14.21
N ILE A 731 9.48 17.27 14.93
CA ILE A 731 8.98 15.92 15.22
C ILE A 731 7.77 15.94 16.15
N ASP A 732 7.72 16.86 17.12
CA ASP A 732 6.62 16.93 18.08
C ASP A 732 5.31 17.26 17.36
N GLN A 733 5.37 18.16 16.36
CA GLN A 733 4.23 18.47 15.49
C GLN A 733 3.78 17.23 14.72
N ILE A 734 4.70 16.46 14.12
CA ILE A 734 4.35 15.24 13.38
C ILE A 734 3.66 14.22 14.30
N LEU A 735 4.17 14.04 15.51
CA LEU A 735 3.59 13.11 16.48
C LEU A 735 2.19 13.55 16.89
N MET A 736 1.97 14.85 17.16
CA MET A 736 0.66 15.41 17.46
C MET A 736 -0.35 15.13 16.33
N PHE A 737 0.06 15.28 15.07
CA PHE A 737 -0.80 14.97 13.92
C PHE A 737 -0.98 13.45 13.70
N GLU A 738 0.08 12.64 13.81
CA GLU A 738 -0.03 11.18 13.69
C GLU A 738 -0.93 10.60 14.81
N SER A 739 -0.85 11.14 16.03
CA SER A 739 -1.66 10.72 17.17
C SER A 739 -3.10 11.22 17.06
N GLY A 740 -3.36 12.39 16.49
CA GLY A 740 -4.70 12.94 16.30
C GLY A 740 -5.50 12.27 15.17
N ILE A 741 -4.83 11.64 14.20
CA ILE A 741 -5.50 10.99 13.06
C ILE A 741 -6.45 9.86 13.53
N ARG A 742 -7.75 10.05 13.31
CA ARG A 742 -8.81 9.05 13.54
C ARG A 742 -9.77 9.01 12.36
N GLY A 743 -9.91 7.83 11.75
CA GLY A 743 -10.80 7.62 10.60
C GLY A 743 -12.28 7.87 10.89
N GLY A 744 -13.12 7.76 9.87
CA GLY A 744 -14.57 7.92 9.98
C GLY A 744 -15.19 6.97 11.02
N LEU A 745 -16.20 7.48 11.73
CA LEU A 745 -16.89 6.71 12.78
C LEU A 745 -17.71 5.59 12.16
N SER A 746 -17.54 4.36 12.64
CA SER A 746 -18.27 3.20 12.12
C SER A 746 -18.61 2.24 13.24
N GLN A 747 -19.90 2.10 13.57
CA GLN A 747 -20.36 1.33 14.72
C GLN A 747 -21.84 0.93 14.58
N CYS A 748 -22.21 -0.13 15.28
CA CYS A 748 -23.60 -0.56 15.43
C CYS A 748 -24.06 -0.22 16.86
N SER A 749 -24.88 0.82 17.00
CA SER A 749 -25.36 1.30 18.30
C SER A 749 -26.57 0.48 18.80
N GLN A 750 -27.44 0.06 17.89
CA GLN A 750 -28.58 -0.83 18.17
C GLN A 750 -28.61 -1.93 17.10
N ARG A 751 -28.74 -3.18 17.52
CA ARG A 751 -28.52 -4.33 16.62
C ARG A 751 -29.77 -4.84 15.93
N TYR A 752 -30.95 -4.39 16.35
CA TYR A 752 -32.24 -4.80 15.81
C TYR A 752 -33.25 -3.65 15.91
N SER A 753 -34.02 -3.43 14.84
CA SER A 753 -35.22 -2.58 14.88
C SER A 753 -36.20 -2.97 13.77
N LYS A 754 -37.47 -2.62 13.96
CA LYS A 754 -38.57 -2.90 13.04
C LYS A 754 -39.47 -1.67 12.89
N ALA A 755 -39.79 -1.31 11.66
CA ALA A 755 -40.65 -0.17 11.36
C ALA A 755 -42.13 -0.50 11.63
N ASN A 756 -42.90 0.54 11.94
CA ASN A 756 -44.36 0.52 11.99
C ASN A 756 -44.86 1.92 11.63
N ASN A 757 -45.17 2.21 10.38
CA ASN A 757 -45.66 3.53 9.98
C ASN A 757 -46.76 3.47 8.92
N LYS A 758 -47.51 4.57 8.76
CA LYS A 758 -48.70 4.66 7.91
C LYS A 758 -48.48 4.32 6.43
N TYR A 759 -47.24 4.40 5.94
CA TYR A 759 -46.90 4.07 4.55
C TYR A 759 -46.68 2.57 4.32
N MET A 760 -46.86 1.73 5.36
CA MET A 760 -46.75 0.28 5.25
C MET A 760 -48.07 -0.42 4.83
N GLY A 761 -49.11 0.34 4.49
CA GLY A 761 -50.40 -0.20 4.04
C GLY A 761 -51.03 -1.13 5.08
N ASP A 762 -51.46 -2.31 4.66
CA ASP A 762 -52.09 -3.33 5.53
C ASP A 762 -51.18 -3.84 6.65
N LYS A 763 -49.86 -3.70 6.50
CA LYS A 763 -48.88 -4.08 7.53
C LYS A 763 -48.76 -3.04 8.64
N PHE A 764 -49.36 -1.85 8.48
CA PHE A 764 -49.35 -0.80 9.49
C PHE A 764 -50.32 -1.12 10.64
N LYS A 765 -49.80 -1.11 11.86
CA LYS A 765 -50.60 -1.34 13.05
C LYS A 765 -50.91 -0.01 13.73
N LYS A 766 -52.11 0.52 13.47
CA LYS A 766 -52.60 1.81 14.00
C LYS A 766 -52.58 1.94 15.52
N LYS A 767 -52.62 0.82 16.26
CA LYS A 767 -52.59 0.78 17.74
C LYS A 767 -51.17 0.78 18.33
N GLU A 768 -50.16 0.51 17.51
CA GLU A 768 -48.74 0.52 17.93
C GLU A 768 -48.11 1.88 17.59
N GLU A 769 -47.03 2.24 18.29
CA GLU A 769 -46.32 3.50 18.10
C GLU A 769 -45.77 3.62 16.66
N SER A 770 -45.86 4.82 16.07
CA SER A 770 -45.37 5.09 14.72
C SER A 770 -43.84 5.18 14.71
N ILE A 771 -43.18 4.20 14.07
CA ILE A 771 -41.73 4.04 13.97
C ILE A 771 -41.30 4.07 12.50
N PHE A 772 -40.44 5.03 12.18
CA PHE A 772 -39.77 5.15 10.89
C PHE A 772 -38.32 4.69 11.01
N LEU A 773 -37.87 3.92 10.02
CA LEU A 773 -36.46 3.53 9.86
C LEU A 773 -35.88 4.30 8.69
N GLN A 774 -34.90 5.16 8.94
CA GLN A 774 -34.37 6.07 7.91
C GLN A 774 -32.88 5.88 7.69
N TYR A 775 -32.49 5.86 6.41
CA TYR A 775 -31.10 5.74 6.00
C TYR A 775 -30.63 7.03 5.34
N LEU A 776 -29.97 7.88 6.13
CA LEU A 776 -29.48 9.18 5.69
C LEU A 776 -27.99 9.11 5.36
N ASP A 777 -27.57 9.76 4.27
CA ASP A 777 -26.19 9.80 3.79
C ASP A 777 -25.78 11.23 3.45
N ALA A 778 -24.61 11.67 3.92
CA ALA A 778 -24.09 13.01 3.66
C ALA A 778 -23.53 13.12 2.24
N ASN A 779 -24.00 14.11 1.48
CA ASN A 779 -23.52 14.38 0.13
C ASN A 779 -22.05 14.81 0.13
N ASN A 780 -21.18 13.87 -0.27
CA ASN A 780 -19.74 14.08 -0.43
C ASN A 780 -19.10 14.71 0.83
N LEU A 781 -19.22 14.01 1.96
CA LEU A 781 -18.75 14.45 3.28
C LEU A 781 -17.31 15.01 3.25
N TYR A 782 -16.37 14.26 2.71
CA TYR A 782 -14.98 14.71 2.61
C TYR A 782 -14.81 15.90 1.66
N GLY A 783 -15.60 15.96 0.59
CA GLY A 783 -15.64 17.14 -0.30
C GLY A 783 -16.09 18.39 0.42
N TRP A 784 -17.13 18.30 1.26
CA TRP A 784 -17.56 19.40 2.11
C TRP A 784 -16.44 19.87 3.05
N ALA A 785 -15.77 18.93 3.73
CA ALA A 785 -14.66 19.24 4.63
C ALA A 785 -13.46 19.85 3.88
N MET A 786 -13.15 19.35 2.69
CA MET A 786 -12.11 19.88 1.82
C MET A 786 -12.40 21.28 1.28
N SER A 787 -13.66 21.71 1.28
CA SER A 787 -14.06 23.07 0.88
C SER A 787 -14.01 24.09 2.03
N LYS A 788 -13.67 23.66 3.26
CA LYS A 788 -13.49 24.54 4.42
C LYS A 788 -12.08 25.09 4.51
N TYR A 789 -11.85 25.95 5.51
CA TYR A 789 -10.52 26.46 5.83
C TYR A 789 -9.65 25.29 6.28
N LEU A 790 -8.53 25.08 5.58
CA LEU A 790 -7.57 24.03 5.86
C LEU A 790 -6.19 24.63 6.10
N PRO A 791 -5.35 24.02 6.94
CA PRO A 791 -4.02 24.54 7.23
C PRO A 791 -3.17 24.64 5.96
N THR A 792 -2.35 25.69 5.87
CA THR A 792 -1.38 25.90 4.81
C THR A 792 0.05 25.83 5.32
N GLY A 793 0.34 26.40 6.50
CA GLY A 793 1.70 26.43 7.05
C GLY A 793 1.85 27.31 8.29
N ASP A 794 3.06 27.81 8.53
CA ASP A 794 3.42 28.69 9.65
C ASP A 794 3.16 28.11 11.06
N PHE A 795 3.29 26.79 11.20
CA PHE A 795 3.09 26.09 12.47
C PHE A 795 3.99 26.61 13.60
N LYS A 796 3.37 27.06 14.70
CA LYS A 796 4.05 27.62 15.88
C LYS A 796 3.41 27.11 17.17
N TRP A 797 4.24 26.64 18.09
CA TRP A 797 3.82 26.34 19.46
C TRP A 797 3.52 27.65 20.20
N VAL A 798 2.43 27.69 20.96
CA VAL A 798 2.03 28.85 21.76
C VAL A 798 2.22 28.56 23.25
N ASN A 799 2.99 29.42 23.92
CA ASN A 799 3.46 29.20 25.30
C ASN A 799 2.58 29.83 26.40
N ASN A 800 1.62 30.71 26.07
CA ASN A 800 0.77 31.39 27.05
C ASN A 800 -0.71 31.34 26.64
N LEU A 801 -1.52 30.65 27.43
CA LEU A 801 -2.93 30.36 27.14
C LEU A 801 -3.91 31.01 28.13
N ASN A 802 -3.42 31.86 29.04
CA ASN A 802 -4.22 32.37 30.15
C ASN A 802 -5.44 33.21 29.72
N ASN A 803 -5.47 33.73 28.48
CA ASN A 803 -6.58 34.50 27.89
C ASN A 803 -7.03 33.96 26.53
N PHE A 804 -6.82 32.67 26.26
CA PHE A 804 -7.23 32.07 24.98
C PHE A 804 -8.70 31.61 25.05
N ASP A 805 -9.60 32.37 24.42
CA ASP A 805 -10.99 31.96 24.23
C ASP A 805 -11.16 31.27 22.87
N VAL A 806 -11.10 29.95 22.88
CA VAL A 806 -11.30 29.13 21.67
C VAL A 806 -12.71 29.30 21.08
N MET A 807 -13.72 29.53 21.93
CA MET A 807 -15.12 29.56 21.50
C MET A 807 -15.47 30.86 20.77
N GLY A 808 -14.69 31.91 20.98
CA GLY A 808 -14.81 33.19 20.28
C GLY A 808 -14.12 33.26 18.91
N ILE A 809 -13.38 32.20 18.51
CA ILE A 809 -12.62 32.18 17.26
C ILE A 809 -13.49 31.61 16.14
N SER A 810 -13.66 32.38 15.06
CA SER A 810 -14.38 31.92 13.87
C SER A 810 -13.62 30.79 13.17
N ASP A 811 -14.36 29.78 12.70
CA ASP A 811 -13.85 28.70 11.83
C ASP A 811 -13.24 29.24 10.51
N GLU A 812 -13.62 30.45 10.10
CA GLU A 812 -13.12 31.13 8.90
C GLU A 812 -11.95 32.09 9.19
N SER A 813 -11.43 32.09 10.42
CA SER A 813 -10.24 32.85 10.78
C SER A 813 -9.05 32.43 9.90
N PRO A 814 -8.19 33.38 9.45
CA PRO A 814 -6.97 33.05 8.71
C PRO A 814 -5.94 32.29 9.57
N LYS A 815 -6.14 32.26 10.90
CA LYS A 815 -5.37 31.45 11.85
C LYS A 815 -6.24 30.35 12.45
N GLY A 816 -5.73 29.12 12.42
CA GLY A 816 -6.32 27.96 13.08
C GLY A 816 -5.46 27.46 14.23
N TYR A 817 -6.06 26.61 15.07
CA TYR A 817 -5.43 26.08 16.29
C TYR A 817 -5.74 24.59 16.43
N ILE A 818 -4.77 23.83 16.94
CA ILE A 818 -4.99 22.47 17.45
C ILE A 818 -4.61 22.46 18.93
N LEU A 819 -5.46 21.81 19.72
CA LEU A 819 -5.41 21.81 21.16
C LEU A 819 -5.31 20.38 21.68
N GLU A 820 -4.41 20.16 22.63
CA GLU A 820 -4.41 19.00 23.51
C GLU A 820 -4.97 19.47 24.87
N VAL A 821 -6.05 18.84 25.35
CA VAL A 821 -6.81 19.30 26.51
C VAL A 821 -7.27 18.14 27.38
N ASP A 822 -7.36 18.41 28.68
CA ASP A 822 -8.06 17.55 29.64
C ASP A 822 -9.56 17.87 29.63
N LEU A 823 -10.42 16.84 29.57
CA LEU A 823 -11.88 16.99 29.52
C LEU A 823 -12.55 16.44 30.78
N SER A 824 -13.33 17.28 31.47
CA SER A 824 -14.28 16.81 32.50
C SER A 824 -15.59 16.37 31.85
N TYR A 825 -15.99 15.10 32.02
CA TYR A 825 -17.22 14.55 31.46
C TYR A 825 -18.24 14.22 32.55
N SER A 826 -19.29 15.04 32.67
CA SER A 826 -20.29 14.87 33.73
C SER A 826 -21.29 13.76 33.41
N LYS A 827 -21.78 13.05 34.45
CA LYS A 827 -22.66 11.87 34.29
C LYS A 827 -23.95 12.18 33.53
N GLU A 828 -24.47 13.41 33.64
CA GLU A 828 -25.71 13.83 32.96
C GLU A 828 -25.57 13.81 31.44
N LEU A 829 -24.35 13.97 30.91
CA LEU A 829 -24.07 13.97 29.48
C LEU A 829 -23.88 12.56 28.91
N HIS A 830 -23.67 11.53 29.75
CA HIS A 830 -23.38 10.17 29.30
C HIS A 830 -24.54 9.54 28.52
N ASP A 831 -25.76 9.71 29.02
CA ASP A 831 -26.95 9.18 28.33
C ASP A 831 -27.29 10.03 27.09
N LEU A 832 -26.98 11.34 27.08
CA LEU A 832 -27.18 12.21 25.92
C LEU A 832 -26.20 11.88 24.78
N HIS A 833 -24.94 11.66 25.12
CA HIS A 833 -23.86 11.34 24.18
C HIS A 833 -23.60 9.82 24.07
N SER A 834 -24.56 8.96 24.41
CA SER A 834 -24.37 7.50 24.31
C SER A 834 -24.21 7.03 22.87
N ASP A 835 -24.78 7.78 21.92
CA ASP A 835 -24.82 7.43 20.51
C ASP A 835 -23.45 7.60 19.85
N PHE A 836 -22.73 8.71 20.04
CA PHE A 836 -21.38 8.94 19.51
C PHE A 836 -20.33 9.08 20.62
N PRO A 837 -19.08 8.65 20.39
CA PRO A 837 -18.03 8.85 21.39
C PRO A 837 -17.78 10.34 21.63
N LEU A 838 -17.70 10.77 22.89
CA LEU A 838 -17.41 12.16 23.24
C LEU A 838 -16.01 12.60 22.76
N ALA A 839 -15.02 11.75 23.03
CA ALA A 839 -13.61 12.05 22.79
C ALA A 839 -12.95 11.01 21.87
N PRO A 840 -11.86 11.37 21.17
CA PRO A 840 -11.12 10.46 20.29
C PRO A 840 -10.44 9.30 21.03
N GLU A 841 -10.07 9.51 22.30
CA GLU A 841 -9.39 8.55 23.16
C GLU A 841 -10.29 8.08 24.30
N LYS A 842 -10.01 6.90 24.84
CA LYS A 842 -10.86 6.21 25.81
C LYS A 842 -10.29 6.17 27.23
N HIS A 843 -9.33 7.04 27.52
CA HIS A 843 -8.76 7.20 28.86
C HIS A 843 -9.55 8.28 29.59
N PHE A 844 -10.28 7.87 30.62
CA PHE A 844 -10.93 8.75 31.59
C PHE A 844 -10.34 8.34 32.94
N ASP A 845 -9.14 8.83 33.25
CA ASP A 845 -8.63 8.70 34.61
C ASP A 845 -9.30 9.82 35.42
N ASP A 846 -10.04 9.45 36.48
CA ASP A 846 -10.64 10.41 37.42
C ASP A 846 -9.57 11.21 38.20
N GLU A 847 -8.29 10.90 38.00
CA GLU A 847 -7.15 11.69 38.46
C GLU A 847 -6.89 12.80 37.44
N GLN A 848 -7.24 14.05 37.81
CA GLN A 848 -6.83 15.25 37.09
C GLN A 848 -5.31 15.28 36.96
N LEU A 849 -4.79 14.80 35.83
CA LEU A 849 -3.41 15.07 35.45
C LEU A 849 -3.24 16.59 35.26
N PRO A 850 -2.08 17.15 35.62
CA PRO A 850 -1.87 18.59 35.61
C PRO A 850 -1.96 19.14 34.19
N LYS A 851 -2.95 20.04 33.97
CA LYS A 851 -3.15 20.92 32.79
C LYS A 851 -2.01 20.88 31.78
N LEU A 852 -2.04 19.94 30.84
CA LEU A 852 -1.15 19.98 29.68
C LEU A 852 -1.87 20.65 28.51
N LEU A 853 -2.14 21.95 28.64
CA LEU A 853 -2.65 22.75 27.53
C LEU A 853 -1.49 23.01 26.55
N THR A 854 -1.35 22.18 25.52
CA THR A 854 -0.47 22.49 24.38
C THR A 854 -1.31 23.01 23.21
N MET A 855 -0.86 24.11 22.60
CA MET A 855 -1.55 24.74 21.48
C MET A 855 -0.59 24.96 20.31
N LEU A 856 -1.01 24.48 19.14
CA LEU A 856 -0.32 24.69 17.87
C LEU A 856 -1.14 25.67 17.01
N GLU A 857 -0.61 26.86 16.77
CA GLU A 857 -1.17 27.87 15.85
C GLU A 857 -0.63 27.63 14.43
N PHE A 858 -1.48 27.84 13.41
CA PHE A 858 -1.09 27.78 12.00
C PHE A 858 -1.92 28.71 11.11
N SER A 859 -1.40 29.04 9.94
CA SER A 859 -2.12 29.73 8.87
C SER A 859 -3.08 28.77 8.17
N GLN A 860 -4.28 29.21 7.83
CA GLN A 860 -5.28 28.43 7.10
C GLN A 860 -6.06 29.25 6.07
N SER A 861 -6.60 28.60 5.04
CA SER A 861 -7.47 29.22 4.03
C SER A 861 -8.29 28.14 3.30
N PRO A 862 -9.37 28.49 2.56
CA PRO A 862 -10.18 27.52 1.82
C PRO A 862 -9.56 27.18 0.45
N TRP A 863 -8.24 26.95 0.42
CA TRP A 863 -7.44 26.83 -0.80
C TRP A 863 -7.83 25.64 -1.69
N LEU A 864 -8.41 24.59 -1.11
CA LEU A 864 -8.81 23.38 -1.84
C LEU A 864 -10.22 23.48 -2.43
N LYS A 865 -11.03 24.46 -1.98
CA LYS A 865 -12.41 24.67 -2.43
C LYS A 865 -12.53 24.79 -3.95
N VAL A 866 -11.63 25.55 -4.59
CA VAL A 866 -11.64 25.75 -6.06
C VAL A 866 -11.53 24.42 -6.81
N TYR A 867 -10.71 23.49 -6.33
CA TYR A 867 -10.52 22.18 -6.93
C TYR A 867 -11.75 21.28 -6.71
N ILE A 868 -12.33 21.29 -5.50
CA ILE A 868 -13.52 20.51 -5.16
C ILE A 868 -14.73 20.99 -5.96
N ASP A 869 -14.95 22.31 -6.03
CA ASP A 869 -16.04 22.92 -6.78
C ASP A 869 -15.93 22.59 -8.27
N PHE A 870 -14.72 22.71 -8.84
CA PHE A 870 -14.45 22.34 -10.23
C PHE A 870 -14.81 20.89 -10.54
N ASN A 871 -14.35 19.94 -9.72
CA ASN A 871 -14.66 18.53 -9.94
C ASN A 871 -16.14 18.21 -9.66
N THR A 872 -16.78 18.91 -8.73
CA THR A 872 -18.21 18.73 -8.43
C THR A 872 -19.08 19.24 -9.57
N ASP A 873 -18.73 20.37 -10.18
CA ASP A 873 -19.37 20.92 -11.37
C ASP A 873 -19.19 20.00 -12.59
N LEU A 874 -17.98 19.49 -12.82
CA LEU A 874 -17.75 18.51 -13.88
C LEU A 874 -18.58 17.23 -13.65
N ARG A 875 -18.67 16.77 -12.40
CA ARG A 875 -19.48 15.60 -12.03
C ARG A 875 -20.99 15.83 -12.14
N SER A 876 -21.48 17.06 -11.97
CA SER A 876 -22.89 17.39 -12.15
C SER A 876 -23.27 17.46 -13.63
N LYS A 877 -22.36 17.94 -14.48
CA LYS A 877 -22.51 18.06 -15.94
C LYS A 877 -22.22 16.77 -16.71
N ALA A 878 -21.49 15.84 -16.11
CA ALA A 878 -21.12 14.56 -16.71
C ALA A 878 -22.37 13.77 -17.17
N LYS A 879 -22.34 13.29 -18.42
CA LYS A 879 -23.47 12.56 -19.03
C LYS A 879 -23.39 11.06 -18.73
N ASN A 880 -22.20 10.46 -18.85
CA ASN A 880 -21.96 9.04 -18.59
C ASN A 880 -21.57 8.76 -17.12
N GLU A 881 -21.60 7.48 -16.73
CA GLU A 881 -21.28 7.04 -15.36
C GLU A 881 -19.77 7.12 -15.09
N PHE A 882 -18.95 6.81 -16.11
CA PHE A 882 -17.50 6.88 -16.04
C PHE A 882 -16.97 8.24 -15.57
N GLU A 883 -17.35 9.34 -16.24
CA GLU A 883 -16.91 10.68 -15.89
C GLU A 883 -17.34 11.05 -14.46
N LYS A 884 -18.55 10.64 -14.05
CA LYS A 884 -19.05 10.87 -12.69
C LYS A 884 -18.18 10.19 -11.65
N ASP A 885 -17.78 8.94 -11.89
CA ASP A 885 -16.92 8.16 -11.01
C ASP A 885 -15.48 8.70 -11.04
N TYR A 886 -14.99 9.12 -12.21
CA TYR A 886 -13.67 9.70 -12.37
C TYR A 886 -13.49 11.01 -11.58
N PHE A 887 -14.38 11.99 -11.74
CA PHE A 887 -14.28 13.25 -11.00
C PHE A 887 -14.49 13.06 -9.50
N LYS A 888 -15.26 12.05 -9.08
CA LYS A 888 -15.33 11.63 -7.67
C LYS A 888 -13.99 11.08 -7.18
N LEU A 889 -13.34 10.21 -7.97
CA LEU A 889 -12.05 9.62 -7.65
C LEU A 889 -10.95 10.69 -7.53
N MET A 890 -10.98 11.74 -8.36
CA MET A 890 -10.03 12.86 -8.31
C MET A 890 -10.09 13.63 -6.99
N ASN A 891 -11.27 13.79 -6.38
CA ASN A 891 -11.41 14.37 -5.04
C ASN A 891 -10.92 13.40 -3.95
N ASN A 892 -11.40 12.16 -3.97
CA ASN A 892 -11.05 11.15 -2.96
C ASN A 892 -9.54 10.83 -2.94
N SER A 893 -8.88 10.90 -4.10
CA SER A 893 -7.45 10.60 -4.23
C SER A 893 -6.55 11.67 -3.60
N VAL A 894 -6.97 12.94 -3.59
CA VAL A 894 -6.25 14.02 -2.90
C VAL A 894 -6.27 13.79 -1.39
N TYR A 895 -7.46 13.53 -0.83
CA TYR A 895 -7.61 13.16 0.57
C TYR A 895 -6.81 11.90 0.94
N GLY A 896 -6.88 10.84 0.13
CA GLY A 896 -6.12 9.61 0.40
C GLY A 896 -4.60 9.83 0.47
N ARG A 897 -4.06 10.80 -0.29
CA ARG A 897 -2.61 11.09 -0.30
C ARG A 897 -2.15 11.87 0.92
N THR A 898 -2.98 12.73 1.51
CA THR A 898 -2.64 13.41 2.77
C THR A 898 -2.57 12.43 3.95
N MET A 899 -3.27 11.29 3.86
CA MET A 899 -3.35 10.24 4.88
C MET A 899 -2.33 9.11 4.70
N MET A 900 -1.37 9.23 3.78
CA MET A 900 -0.43 8.16 3.46
C MET A 900 0.57 7.92 4.61
N ASN A 901 0.53 6.72 5.21
CA ASN A 901 1.49 6.32 6.24
C ASN A 901 2.77 5.75 5.62
N VAL A 902 3.82 6.58 5.60
CA VAL A 902 5.14 6.24 5.05
C VAL A 902 5.88 5.16 5.82
N ARG A 903 5.51 4.87 7.08
CA ARG A 903 6.16 3.83 7.91
C ARG A 903 5.81 2.42 7.43
N ASN A 904 4.66 2.26 6.77
CA ASN A 904 4.18 0.97 6.26
C ASN A 904 4.79 0.57 4.91
N HIS A 905 5.50 1.48 4.22
CA HIS A 905 6.12 1.12 2.94
C HIS A 905 7.21 0.06 3.15
N VAL A 906 7.18 -0.97 2.30
CA VAL A 906 8.15 -2.06 2.29
C VAL A 906 9.31 -1.70 1.36
N ASP A 907 10.53 -2.16 1.68
CA ASP A 907 11.68 -2.07 0.78
C ASP A 907 12.04 -3.47 0.26
N ILE A 908 11.71 -3.72 -1.01
CA ILE A 908 11.96 -4.98 -1.71
C ILE A 908 12.69 -4.66 -3.01
N LYS A 909 13.75 -5.41 -3.32
CA LYS A 909 14.49 -5.33 -4.58
C LYS A 909 14.36 -6.64 -5.33
N LEU A 910 14.06 -6.59 -6.63
CA LEU A 910 14.20 -7.75 -7.53
C LEU A 910 15.60 -7.73 -8.13
N CYS A 911 16.28 -8.87 -8.09
CA CYS A 911 17.62 -9.05 -8.61
C CYS A 911 17.65 -10.22 -9.58
N SER A 912 18.20 -9.98 -10.77
CA SER A 912 18.55 -11.00 -11.75
C SER A 912 20.06 -11.18 -11.91
N ASN A 913 20.86 -10.30 -11.30
CA ASN A 913 22.31 -10.29 -11.41
C ASN A 913 22.95 -10.73 -10.07
N GLU A 914 23.83 -11.72 -10.14
CA GLU A 914 24.55 -12.29 -8.97
C GLU A 914 25.39 -11.23 -8.24
N ALA A 915 26.17 -10.41 -8.94
CA ALA A 915 27.00 -9.38 -8.31
C ALA A 915 26.16 -8.35 -7.53
N LYS A 916 24.95 -8.04 -8.02
CA LYS A 916 24.00 -7.15 -7.32
C LYS A 916 23.36 -7.84 -6.13
N LEU A 917 23.02 -9.13 -6.28
CA LEU A 917 22.49 -9.97 -5.21
C LEU A 917 23.48 -10.07 -4.05
N GLU A 918 24.75 -10.38 -4.33
CA GLU A 918 25.83 -10.42 -3.34
C GLU A 918 25.95 -9.07 -2.62
N LYS A 919 26.02 -7.96 -3.37
CA LYS A 919 26.08 -6.60 -2.81
C LYS A 919 24.91 -6.28 -1.87
N LEU A 920 23.71 -6.81 -2.11
CA LEU A 920 22.52 -6.52 -1.31
C LEU A 920 22.39 -7.43 -0.07
N ILE A 921 22.69 -8.73 -0.20
CA ILE A 921 22.69 -9.68 0.92
C ILE A 921 23.73 -9.28 1.97
N VAL A 922 24.84 -8.73 1.50
CA VAL A 922 25.96 -8.26 2.32
C VAL A 922 25.65 -6.93 3.03
N LYS A 923 24.52 -6.25 2.73
CA LYS A 923 24.13 -5.05 3.49
C LYS A 923 23.57 -5.44 4.86
N PRO A 924 23.95 -4.74 5.95
CA PRO A 924 23.48 -5.08 7.30
C PRO A 924 21.96 -5.02 7.48
N ASN A 925 21.28 -4.17 6.72
CA ASN A 925 19.83 -4.06 6.74
C ASN A 925 19.11 -5.10 5.86
N PHE A 926 19.80 -6.12 5.36
CA PHE A 926 19.16 -7.30 4.75
C PHE A 926 18.26 -8.01 5.78
N ASP A 927 17.05 -8.42 5.37
CA ASP A 927 16.09 -9.12 6.22
C ASP A 927 15.94 -10.58 5.81
N LYS A 928 15.45 -10.81 4.58
CA LYS A 928 15.26 -12.14 4.00
C LYS A 928 15.32 -12.08 2.48
N ARG A 929 15.39 -13.25 1.83
CA ARG A 929 15.22 -13.39 0.39
C ARG A 929 14.13 -14.39 0.04
N THR A 930 13.48 -14.18 -1.10
CA THR A 930 12.52 -15.10 -1.69
C THR A 930 13.00 -15.40 -3.10
N ILE A 931 13.28 -16.67 -3.38
CA ILE A 931 13.70 -17.12 -4.72
C ILE A 931 12.44 -17.42 -5.53
N PHE A 932 12.27 -16.74 -6.66
CA PHE A 932 11.15 -16.97 -7.58
C PHE A 932 11.52 -17.93 -8.70
N THR A 933 12.72 -17.80 -9.25
CA THR A 933 13.34 -18.72 -10.21
C THR A 933 14.85 -18.78 -9.94
N GLU A 934 15.58 -19.67 -10.63
CA GLU A 934 17.05 -19.70 -10.61
C GLU A 934 17.68 -18.32 -10.89
N ASN A 935 17.06 -17.53 -11.78
CA ASN A 935 17.60 -16.24 -12.25
C ASN A 935 16.84 -15.02 -11.69
N LEU A 936 15.89 -15.19 -10.75
CA LEU A 936 15.14 -14.06 -10.18
C LEU A 936 14.90 -14.23 -8.67
N VAL A 937 15.44 -13.29 -7.91
CA VAL A 937 15.37 -13.28 -6.44
C VAL A 937 14.82 -11.95 -5.93
N ALA A 938 13.84 -12.00 -5.04
CA ALA A 938 13.40 -10.86 -4.25
C ALA A 938 14.21 -10.75 -2.96
N ILE A 939 14.70 -9.55 -2.68
CA ILE A 939 15.49 -9.20 -1.50
C ILE A 939 14.72 -8.21 -0.65
N HIS A 940 14.42 -8.60 0.59
CA HIS A 940 13.75 -7.77 1.57
C HIS A 940 14.78 -7.02 2.40
N MET A 941 14.62 -5.70 2.49
CA MET A 941 15.47 -4.83 3.28
C MET A 941 14.67 -4.23 4.45
N LYS A 942 15.30 -4.17 5.63
CA LYS A 942 14.84 -3.35 6.74
C LYS A 942 15.06 -1.88 6.36
N ARG A 943 14.04 -1.06 6.58
CA ARG A 943 14.13 0.38 6.34
C ARG A 943 14.86 1.05 7.51
N THR A 944 16.04 1.59 7.22
CA THR A 944 16.88 2.32 8.18
C THR A 944 16.53 3.79 8.27
N GLU A 945 15.94 4.37 7.22
CA GLU A 945 15.52 5.78 7.16
C GLU A 945 14.07 5.94 6.64
N ILE A 946 13.34 6.89 7.24
CA ILE A 946 11.99 7.28 6.85
C ILE A 946 11.94 8.80 6.63
N PHE A 947 11.65 9.21 5.40
CA PHE A 947 11.50 10.63 5.04
C PHE A 947 10.03 11.04 5.17
N PHE A 948 9.74 12.03 6.00
CA PHE A 948 8.41 12.63 6.12
C PHE A 948 8.32 13.83 5.18
N LYS A 949 7.58 13.69 4.09
CA LYS A 949 7.38 14.73 3.05
C LYS A 949 5.90 14.91 2.70
N GLN A 950 5.01 14.50 3.59
CA GLN A 950 3.58 14.50 3.40
C GLN A 950 2.95 15.52 4.35
N PRO A 951 2.02 16.37 3.87
CA PRO A 951 1.29 17.30 4.72
C PRO A 951 0.15 16.57 5.46
N ILE A 952 0.51 15.75 6.45
CA ILE A 952 -0.43 14.87 7.18
C ILE A 952 -1.51 15.65 7.95
N TYR A 953 -1.19 16.89 8.35
CA TYR A 953 -2.09 17.78 9.06
C TYR A 953 -3.38 18.06 8.29
N ILE A 954 -3.31 18.11 6.94
CA ILE A 954 -4.48 18.33 6.09
C ILE A 954 -5.47 17.18 6.25
N GLY A 955 -4.96 15.94 6.25
CA GLY A 955 -5.78 14.75 6.35
C GLY A 955 -6.48 14.62 7.71
N MET A 956 -5.79 14.98 8.80
CA MET A 956 -6.39 15.06 10.13
C MET A 956 -7.53 16.08 10.17
N CYS A 957 -7.29 17.33 9.74
CA CYS A 957 -8.33 18.36 9.75
C CYS A 957 -9.55 17.99 8.89
N ILE A 958 -9.35 17.36 7.72
CA ILE A 958 -10.46 16.87 6.88
C ILE A 958 -11.30 15.81 7.63
N LEU A 959 -10.65 14.91 8.36
CA LEU A 959 -11.33 13.88 9.15
C LEU A 959 -12.13 14.50 10.29
N ASP A 960 -11.56 15.47 11.00
CA ASP A 960 -12.20 16.11 12.14
C ASP A 960 -13.38 16.99 11.71
N LEU A 961 -13.22 17.80 10.67
CA LEU A 961 -14.30 18.58 10.08
C LEU A 961 -15.44 17.67 9.57
N SER A 962 -15.10 16.56 8.91
CA SER A 962 -16.08 15.56 8.48
C SER A 962 -16.89 15.00 9.66
N LYS A 963 -16.23 14.67 10.78
CA LYS A 963 -16.92 14.21 12.00
C LYS A 963 -17.79 15.32 12.58
N SER A 964 -17.31 16.56 12.62
CA SER A 964 -18.08 17.71 13.12
C SER A 964 -19.41 17.86 12.38
N LEU A 965 -19.44 17.75 11.05
CA LEU A 965 -20.70 17.81 10.29
C LEU A 965 -21.68 16.70 10.69
N MET A 966 -21.19 15.47 10.88
CA MET A 966 -22.03 14.34 11.29
C MET A 966 -22.58 14.51 12.71
N TYR A 967 -21.77 15.06 13.62
CA TYR A 967 -22.15 15.33 15.00
C TYR A 967 -23.15 16.47 15.08
N ASP A 968 -22.90 17.56 14.36
CA ASP A 968 -23.78 18.71 14.27
C ASP A 968 -25.16 18.30 13.73
N PHE A 969 -25.20 17.61 12.60
CA PHE A 969 -26.46 17.13 12.05
C PHE A 969 -27.20 16.18 13.00
N TYR A 970 -26.50 15.23 13.62
CA TYR A 970 -27.15 14.30 14.52
C TYR A 970 -27.64 14.96 15.81
N TYR A 971 -26.78 15.69 16.54
CA TYR A 971 -27.12 16.24 17.85
C TYR A 971 -27.91 17.54 17.76
N ASN A 972 -27.50 18.47 16.90
CA ASN A 972 -28.08 19.81 16.83
C ASN A 972 -29.31 19.89 15.92
N THR A 973 -29.46 18.98 14.95
CA THR A 973 -30.67 18.91 14.09
C THR A 973 -31.61 17.77 14.52
N ILE A 974 -31.15 16.52 14.44
CA ILE A 974 -32.04 15.35 14.62
C ILE A 974 -32.40 15.12 16.10
N LYS A 975 -31.40 15.00 16.98
CA LYS A 975 -31.60 14.74 18.42
C LYS A 975 -32.31 15.91 19.09
N LYS A 976 -32.01 17.16 18.71
CA LYS A 976 -32.72 18.35 19.18
C LYS A 976 -34.22 18.32 18.87
N LYS A 977 -34.62 17.83 17.68
CA LYS A 977 -36.03 17.74 17.28
C LYS A 977 -36.78 16.58 17.95
N TYR A 978 -36.16 15.40 18.04
CA TYR A 978 -36.85 14.19 18.49
C TYR A 978 -36.56 13.79 19.95
N GLY A 979 -35.47 14.26 20.55
CA GLY A 979 -35.05 13.90 21.90
C GLY A 979 -34.87 12.38 22.06
N ASN A 980 -35.55 11.79 23.05
CA ASN A 980 -35.53 10.35 23.30
C ASN A 980 -36.33 9.51 22.28
N ARG A 981 -37.04 10.17 21.35
CA ARG A 981 -37.80 9.53 20.26
C ARG A 981 -36.95 9.15 19.06
N VAL A 982 -35.65 9.47 19.06
CA VAL A 982 -34.70 9.02 18.04
C VAL A 982 -33.58 8.18 18.64
N ARG A 983 -33.25 7.08 17.95
CA ARG A 983 -32.13 6.21 18.28
C ARG A 983 -31.24 6.01 17.06
N LEU A 984 -29.93 6.11 17.26
CA LEU A 984 -28.97 5.71 16.24
C LEU A 984 -28.90 4.18 16.22
N LEU A 985 -29.20 3.56 15.08
CA LEU A 985 -29.04 2.12 14.91
C LEU A 985 -27.63 1.78 14.45
N TYR A 986 -27.16 2.49 13.43
CA TYR A 986 -25.87 2.24 12.80
C TYR A 986 -25.32 3.50 12.15
N THR A 987 -24.00 3.62 12.11
CA THR A 987 -23.29 4.64 11.33
C THR A 987 -22.06 4.03 10.66
N ASP A 988 -21.75 4.50 9.44
CA ASP A 988 -20.48 4.24 8.78
C ASP A 988 -20.03 5.47 8.01
N THR A 989 -19.11 6.23 8.61
CA THR A 989 -18.44 7.44 8.09
C THR A 989 -19.38 8.60 7.82
N ASP A 990 -20.14 8.53 6.73
CA ASP A 990 -20.99 9.57 6.15
C ASP A 990 -22.49 9.26 6.26
N SER A 991 -22.83 8.11 6.84
CA SER A 991 -24.20 7.62 6.86
C SER A 991 -24.74 7.32 8.26
N LEU A 992 -26.05 7.49 8.41
CA LEU A 992 -26.84 7.27 9.63
C LEU A 992 -28.04 6.40 9.31
N ILE A 993 -28.19 5.29 10.03
CA ILE A 993 -29.42 4.52 10.08
C ILE A 993 -30.10 4.81 11.41
N LEU A 994 -31.30 5.38 11.35
CA LEU A 994 -32.03 5.93 12.49
C LEU A 994 -33.36 5.21 12.69
N GLU A 995 -33.73 4.99 13.95
CA GLU A 995 -35.11 4.72 14.36
C GLU A 995 -35.70 6.02 14.89
N ILE A 996 -36.81 6.47 14.29
CA ILE A 996 -37.45 7.75 14.61
C ILE A 996 -38.93 7.50 14.93
N LYS A 997 -39.36 7.91 16.12
CA LYS A 997 -40.76 7.86 16.56
C LYS A 997 -41.43 9.21 16.30
N THR A 998 -42.23 9.27 15.25
CA THR A 998 -42.93 10.49 14.80
C THR A 998 -44.19 10.12 14.02
N ASP A 999 -45.12 11.06 13.88
CA ASP A 999 -46.35 10.85 13.10
C ASP A 999 -46.03 10.73 11.60
N ASP A 1000 -45.12 11.56 11.10
CA ASP A 1000 -44.69 11.54 9.70
C ASP A 1000 -43.31 12.17 9.48
N PHE A 1001 -42.32 11.32 9.23
CA PHE A 1001 -40.95 11.77 8.97
C PHE A 1001 -40.82 12.58 7.65
N TYR A 1002 -41.65 12.31 6.64
CA TYR A 1002 -41.51 13.01 5.36
C TYR A 1002 -42.08 14.43 5.43
N GLN A 1003 -43.10 14.68 6.26
CA GLN A 1003 -43.52 16.06 6.57
C GLN A 1003 -42.46 16.78 7.40
N ASP A 1004 -41.80 16.05 8.31
CA ASP A 1004 -40.68 16.61 9.07
C ASP A 1004 -39.52 17.07 8.17
N ILE A 1005 -39.25 16.36 7.06
CA ILE A 1005 -38.28 16.79 6.04
C ILE A 1005 -38.74 18.07 5.34
N LYS A 1006 -40.02 18.19 4.95
CA LYS A 1006 -40.55 19.38 4.27
C LYS A 1006 -40.30 20.67 5.05
N ILE A 1007 -40.39 20.60 6.37
CA ILE A 1007 -40.16 21.75 7.25
C ILE A 1007 -38.67 22.14 7.32
N ASN A 1008 -37.77 21.16 7.20
CA ASN A 1008 -36.31 21.32 7.35
C ASN A 1008 -35.56 21.05 6.04
N LEU A 1009 -36.13 21.44 4.89
CA LEU A 1009 -35.56 21.16 3.55
C LEU A 1009 -34.15 21.71 3.35
N ASP A 1010 -33.78 22.73 4.12
CA ASP A 1010 -32.44 23.29 4.10
C ASP A 1010 -31.37 22.27 4.49
N HIS A 1011 -31.68 21.25 5.30
CA HIS A 1011 -30.73 20.21 5.67
C HIS A 1011 -30.70 18.99 4.74
N PHE A 1012 -31.75 18.79 3.94
CA PHE A 1012 -31.94 17.56 3.15
C PHE A 1012 -31.71 17.76 1.64
N ASP A 1013 -31.20 16.73 0.98
CA ASP A 1013 -31.24 16.59 -0.47
C ASP A 1013 -32.37 15.62 -0.85
N THR A 1014 -33.38 16.16 -1.51
CA THR A 1014 -34.59 15.45 -1.93
C THR A 1014 -34.65 15.30 -3.46
N SER A 1015 -33.59 15.66 -4.17
CA SER A 1015 -33.58 15.70 -5.64
C SER A 1015 -33.65 14.34 -6.33
N ASP A 1016 -33.28 13.26 -5.62
CA ASP A 1016 -33.27 11.89 -6.12
C ASP A 1016 -34.60 11.14 -5.84
N TYR A 1017 -35.59 11.80 -5.22
CA TYR A 1017 -36.95 11.24 -5.07
C TYR A 1017 -37.68 11.17 -6.43
N PRO A 1018 -38.65 10.24 -6.58
CA PRO A 1018 -39.54 10.22 -7.74
C PRO A 1018 -40.30 11.54 -7.92
N LYS A 1019 -40.54 11.96 -9.16
CA LYS A 1019 -41.29 13.20 -9.48
C LYS A 1019 -42.72 13.17 -8.94
N ASP A 1020 -43.29 11.98 -8.89
CA ASP A 1020 -44.63 11.63 -8.43
C ASP A 1020 -44.60 10.98 -7.03
N ASN A 1021 -43.64 11.36 -6.18
CA ASN A 1021 -43.53 10.78 -4.85
C ASN A 1021 -44.80 11.02 -4.01
N ILE A 1022 -45.27 9.97 -3.34
CA ILE A 1022 -46.50 9.96 -2.51
C ILE A 1022 -46.42 10.86 -1.26
N TYR A 1023 -45.24 11.43 -1.00
CA TYR A 1023 -44.97 12.29 0.14
C TYR A 1023 -45.13 13.77 -0.21
N ASP A 1024 -45.26 14.11 -1.50
CA ASP A 1024 -45.32 15.48 -2.01
C ASP A 1024 -44.08 16.31 -1.61
N LEU A 1025 -42.90 15.68 -1.63
CA LEU A 1025 -41.61 16.32 -1.37
C LEU A 1025 -41.14 17.11 -2.61
N PRO A 1026 -40.69 18.37 -2.45
CA PRO A 1026 -40.08 19.13 -3.54
C PRO A 1026 -38.70 18.54 -3.88
N LEU A 1027 -38.32 18.53 -5.16
CA LEU A 1027 -37.05 17.98 -5.64
C LEU A 1027 -35.95 19.06 -5.66
N VAL A 1028 -35.24 19.25 -4.55
CA VAL A 1028 -34.25 20.34 -4.38
C VAL A 1028 -32.89 19.83 -3.87
N ASN A 1029 -31.88 20.70 -3.88
CA ASN A 1029 -30.54 20.48 -3.29
C ASN A 1029 -29.64 19.39 -3.92
N LYS A 1030 -29.84 19.09 -5.21
CA LYS A 1030 -29.09 18.06 -5.95
C LYS A 1030 -27.58 18.13 -5.77
N LYS A 1031 -27.02 17.15 -5.06
CA LYS A 1031 -25.59 16.98 -4.79
C LYS A 1031 -24.92 18.18 -4.12
N VAL A 1032 -25.70 19.00 -3.42
CA VAL A 1032 -25.16 20.12 -2.62
C VAL A 1032 -24.34 19.55 -1.47
N LEU A 1033 -23.10 20.01 -1.32
CA LEU A 1033 -22.14 19.49 -0.34
C LEU A 1033 -22.68 19.63 1.10
N GLY A 1034 -22.58 18.55 1.87
CA GLY A 1034 -22.93 18.53 3.30
C GLY A 1034 -24.43 18.47 3.62
N LYS A 1035 -25.30 18.36 2.61
CA LYS A 1035 -26.72 18.02 2.81
C LYS A 1035 -26.90 16.52 2.94
N PHE A 1036 -27.96 16.08 3.61
CA PHE A 1036 -28.25 14.67 3.85
C PHE A 1036 -29.34 14.17 2.91
N LYS A 1037 -29.04 13.15 2.13
CA LYS A 1037 -30.03 12.46 1.27
C LYS A 1037 -30.56 11.22 1.95
N ASP A 1038 -31.80 10.87 1.62
CA ASP A 1038 -32.35 9.55 1.91
C ASP A 1038 -31.82 8.53 0.89
N GLU A 1039 -30.98 7.59 1.34
CA GLU A 1039 -30.34 6.59 0.49
C GLU A 1039 -31.34 5.60 -0.13
N LEU A 1040 -32.57 5.53 0.41
CA LEU A 1040 -33.64 4.68 -0.13
C LEU A 1040 -34.58 5.43 -1.08
N ASN A 1041 -34.36 6.74 -1.31
CA ASN A 1041 -35.17 7.59 -2.19
C ASN A 1041 -36.68 7.45 -1.92
N GLY A 1042 -37.07 7.42 -0.65
CA GLY A 1042 -38.45 7.29 -0.20
C GLY A 1042 -38.98 5.87 -0.11
N LYS A 1043 -38.18 4.83 -0.36
CA LYS A 1043 -38.61 3.45 -0.14
C LYS A 1043 -38.55 3.09 1.35
N ILE A 1044 -39.62 2.50 1.88
CA ILE A 1044 -39.76 2.22 3.32
C ILE A 1044 -38.86 1.06 3.74
N MET A 1045 -37.92 1.30 4.66
CA MET A 1045 -37.19 0.23 5.35
C MET A 1045 -38.11 -0.43 6.40
N THR A 1046 -38.27 -1.76 6.35
CA THR A 1046 -39.21 -2.48 7.23
C THR A 1046 -38.55 -3.12 8.44
N GLU A 1047 -37.33 -3.62 8.30
CA GLU A 1047 -36.59 -4.30 9.36
C GLU A 1047 -35.08 -4.10 9.16
N PHE A 1048 -34.36 -3.85 10.26
CA PHE A 1048 -32.91 -3.65 10.27
C PHE A 1048 -32.23 -4.62 11.25
N ILE A 1049 -31.10 -5.19 10.84
CA ILE A 1049 -30.22 -6.01 11.68
C ILE A 1049 -28.78 -5.60 11.50
N GLY A 1050 -28.12 -5.23 12.60
CA GLY A 1050 -26.70 -4.95 12.65
C GLY A 1050 -25.97 -5.91 13.59
N LEU A 1051 -24.97 -6.63 13.09
CA LEU A 1051 -24.18 -7.54 13.92
C LEU A 1051 -22.94 -6.86 14.48
N ARG A 1052 -22.27 -6.03 13.68
CA ARG A 1052 -21.11 -5.20 14.05
C ARG A 1052 -20.85 -4.15 12.98
N SER A 1053 -19.86 -3.29 13.18
CA SER A 1053 -19.37 -2.38 12.14
C SER A 1053 -19.12 -3.11 10.81
N LYS A 1054 -19.71 -2.60 9.72
CA LYS A 1054 -19.65 -3.11 8.34
C LYS A 1054 -20.22 -4.53 8.16
N LEU A 1055 -21.12 -4.94 9.06
CA LEU A 1055 -21.84 -6.21 9.02
C LEU A 1055 -23.31 -6.01 9.41
N TYR A 1056 -24.18 -5.72 8.43
CA TYR A 1056 -25.59 -5.43 8.65
C TYR A 1056 -26.45 -5.81 7.43
N SER A 1057 -27.75 -5.91 7.64
CA SER A 1057 -28.76 -6.18 6.62
C SER A 1057 -30.05 -5.42 6.89
N HIS A 1058 -30.78 -5.02 5.85
CA HIS A 1058 -32.11 -4.46 5.96
C HIS A 1058 -33.05 -4.85 4.82
N ARG A 1059 -34.35 -4.84 5.12
CA ARG A 1059 -35.45 -5.12 4.17
C ARG A 1059 -36.15 -3.84 3.75
N ILE A 1060 -36.60 -3.82 2.50
CA ILE A 1060 -37.37 -2.71 1.91
C ILE A 1060 -38.79 -3.21 1.62
N LEU A 1061 -39.79 -2.37 1.89
CA LEU A 1061 -41.19 -2.67 1.65
C LEU A 1061 -41.42 -2.94 0.15
N ASP A 1062 -42.20 -3.98 -0.14
CA ASP A 1062 -42.58 -4.41 -1.50
C ASP A 1062 -41.40 -4.65 -2.45
N SER A 1063 -40.24 -4.98 -1.87
CA SER A 1063 -39.04 -5.39 -2.60
C SER A 1063 -38.57 -6.75 -2.13
N GLU A 1064 -38.36 -7.67 -3.06
CA GLU A 1064 -37.67 -8.94 -2.80
C GLU A 1064 -36.16 -8.74 -2.58
N LYS A 1065 -35.62 -7.55 -2.91
CA LYS A 1065 -34.19 -7.25 -2.77
C LYS A 1065 -33.87 -6.83 -1.33
N GLU A 1066 -33.04 -7.63 -0.68
CA GLU A 1066 -32.47 -7.32 0.64
C GLU A 1066 -31.09 -6.68 0.49
N ILE A 1067 -30.84 -5.58 1.21
CA ILE A 1067 -29.52 -4.94 1.25
C ILE A 1067 -28.67 -5.62 2.31
N LYS A 1068 -27.56 -6.22 1.87
CA LYS A 1068 -26.66 -7.01 2.71
C LYS A 1068 -25.24 -6.46 2.64
N LYS A 1069 -24.62 -6.19 3.79
CA LYS A 1069 -23.21 -5.80 3.90
C LYS A 1069 -22.47 -6.81 4.78
N SER A 1070 -21.46 -7.46 4.21
CA SER A 1070 -20.54 -8.33 4.96
C SER A 1070 -19.09 -8.09 4.51
N LYS A 1071 -18.34 -7.34 5.31
CA LYS A 1071 -16.94 -7.03 5.02
C LYS A 1071 -16.08 -8.29 5.00
N GLY A 1072 -15.39 -8.52 3.89
CA GLY A 1072 -14.45 -9.64 3.71
C GLY A 1072 -15.02 -10.86 2.99
N VAL A 1073 -16.30 -10.80 2.58
CA VAL A 1073 -16.96 -11.79 1.72
C VAL A 1073 -17.16 -11.19 0.33
N LYS A 1074 -16.97 -11.99 -0.73
CA LYS A 1074 -17.17 -11.53 -2.13
C LYS A 1074 -18.61 -11.11 -2.39
N LYS A 1075 -18.80 -10.08 -3.23
CA LYS A 1075 -20.10 -9.45 -3.51
C LYS A 1075 -21.14 -10.45 -4.03
N ASN A 1076 -20.78 -11.28 -5.00
CA ASN A 1076 -21.65 -12.33 -5.55
C ASN A 1076 -22.05 -13.38 -4.49
N VAL A 1077 -21.15 -13.73 -3.57
CA VAL A 1077 -21.46 -14.65 -2.46
C VAL A 1077 -22.43 -14.02 -1.46
N VAL A 1078 -22.26 -12.74 -1.15
CA VAL A 1078 -23.23 -11.99 -0.32
C VAL A 1078 -24.59 -11.91 -0.99
N GLU A 1079 -24.64 -11.69 -2.31
CA GLU A 1079 -25.88 -11.62 -3.08
C GLU A 1079 -26.62 -12.96 -3.15
N ASN A 1080 -25.89 -14.06 -3.38
CA ASN A 1080 -26.49 -15.35 -3.73
C ASN A 1080 -26.58 -16.36 -2.57
N LYS A 1081 -25.73 -16.27 -1.52
CA LYS A 1081 -25.62 -17.31 -0.47
C LYS A 1081 -25.96 -16.82 0.95
N ILE A 1082 -26.26 -15.54 1.12
CA ILE A 1082 -26.60 -14.94 2.42
C ILE A 1082 -27.95 -14.23 2.28
N CYS A 1083 -28.87 -14.48 3.21
CA CYS A 1083 -30.14 -13.76 3.33
C CYS A 1083 -30.24 -13.00 4.64
N PHE A 1084 -31.24 -12.12 4.78
CA PHE A 1084 -31.51 -11.38 6.00
C PHE A 1084 -31.74 -12.30 7.20
N ASP A 1085 -32.44 -13.42 7.02
CA ASP A 1085 -32.72 -14.35 8.11
C ASP A 1085 -31.45 -15.02 8.65
N ASP A 1086 -30.38 -15.12 7.87
CA ASP A 1086 -29.08 -15.55 8.38
C ASP A 1086 -28.50 -14.56 9.41
N PHE A 1087 -28.67 -13.25 9.18
CA PHE A 1087 -28.25 -12.23 10.15
C PHE A 1087 -29.09 -12.33 11.42
N LYS A 1088 -30.40 -12.53 11.28
CA LYS A 1088 -31.33 -12.70 12.39
C LYS A 1088 -30.99 -13.95 13.22
N ASN A 1089 -30.79 -15.08 12.56
CA ASN A 1089 -30.38 -16.32 13.19
C ASN A 1089 -29.03 -16.18 13.88
N CYS A 1090 -28.06 -15.50 13.26
CA CYS A 1090 -26.77 -15.23 13.87
C CYS A 1090 -26.94 -14.41 15.16
N LEU A 1091 -27.71 -13.32 15.12
CA LEU A 1091 -27.98 -12.46 16.28
C LEU A 1091 -28.64 -13.21 17.44
N LEU A 1092 -29.68 -14.00 17.15
CA LEU A 1092 -30.49 -14.69 18.16
C LEU A 1092 -29.79 -15.93 18.74
N THR A 1093 -29.17 -16.76 17.88
CA THR A 1093 -28.56 -18.03 18.30
C THR A 1093 -27.10 -17.89 18.72
N LYS A 1094 -26.47 -16.74 18.43
CA LYS A 1094 -25.03 -16.48 18.59
C LYS A 1094 -24.11 -17.42 17.78
N LYS A 1095 -24.66 -18.21 16.83
CA LYS A 1095 -23.89 -19.11 15.96
C LYS A 1095 -23.35 -18.35 14.73
N PRO A 1096 -22.07 -18.55 14.35
CA PRO A 1096 -21.52 -17.96 13.14
C PRO A 1096 -22.04 -18.66 11.87
N LYS A 1097 -22.05 -17.94 10.74
CA LYS A 1097 -22.30 -18.52 9.41
C LYS A 1097 -21.00 -18.57 8.61
N TYR A 1098 -20.73 -19.70 7.97
CA TYR A 1098 -19.62 -19.89 7.04
C TYR A 1098 -20.14 -19.97 5.59
N VAL A 1099 -19.36 -19.45 4.64
CA VAL A 1099 -19.68 -19.49 3.21
C VAL A 1099 -18.44 -19.81 2.38
N ARG A 1100 -18.62 -20.59 1.32
CA ARG A 1100 -17.58 -20.86 0.32
C ARG A 1100 -17.51 -19.76 -0.73
N GLN A 1101 -16.30 -19.30 -1.03
CA GLN A 1101 -16.00 -18.29 -2.05
C GLN A 1101 -14.74 -18.64 -2.84
N ASN A 1102 -14.72 -18.32 -4.13
CA ASN A 1102 -13.56 -18.53 -5.00
C ASN A 1102 -12.76 -17.23 -5.17
N LEU A 1103 -11.44 -17.33 -5.21
CA LEU A 1103 -10.52 -16.19 -5.36
C LEU A 1103 -9.18 -16.60 -5.99
N PHE A 1104 -8.48 -15.64 -6.56
CA PHE A 1104 -7.10 -15.83 -7.00
C PHE A 1104 -6.12 -15.77 -5.83
N ARG A 1105 -5.16 -16.68 -5.83
CA ARG A 1105 -4.02 -16.69 -4.91
C ARG A 1105 -2.75 -16.87 -5.70
N THR A 1106 -1.72 -16.12 -5.35
CA THR A 1106 -0.40 -16.23 -5.95
C THR A 1106 0.56 -16.90 -4.98
N LYS A 1107 1.47 -17.71 -5.51
CA LYS A 1107 2.60 -18.29 -4.78
C LYS A 1107 3.80 -18.35 -5.71
N LYS A 1108 4.89 -17.67 -5.36
CA LYS A 1108 6.09 -17.48 -6.20
C LYS A 1108 5.76 -16.99 -7.62
N HIS A 1109 4.81 -16.06 -7.74
CA HIS A 1109 4.26 -15.60 -9.02
C HIS A 1109 3.52 -16.65 -9.87
N ASP A 1110 3.28 -17.87 -9.39
CA ASP A 1110 2.30 -18.75 -10.01
C ASP A 1110 0.89 -18.41 -9.51
N ILE A 1111 -0.06 -18.32 -10.42
CA ILE A 1111 -1.44 -17.96 -10.13
C ILE A 1111 -2.29 -19.21 -10.02
N PHE A 1112 -3.07 -19.28 -8.94
CA PHE A 1112 -4.00 -20.36 -8.66
C PHE A 1112 -5.40 -19.81 -8.40
N THR A 1113 -6.42 -20.52 -8.86
CA THR A 1113 -7.77 -20.33 -8.34
C THR A 1113 -7.98 -21.21 -7.12
N VAL A 1114 -8.48 -20.61 -6.04
CA VAL A 1114 -8.68 -21.27 -4.75
C VAL A 1114 -10.11 -21.13 -4.26
N GLU A 1115 -10.67 -22.21 -3.72
CA GLU A 1115 -11.92 -22.20 -2.95
C GLU A 1115 -11.59 -21.98 -1.47
N GLN A 1116 -12.22 -21.00 -0.85
CA GLN A 1116 -12.06 -20.67 0.56
C GLN A 1116 -13.40 -20.76 1.29
N ASN A 1117 -13.43 -21.47 2.42
CA ASN A 1117 -14.53 -21.39 3.37
C ASN A 1117 -14.26 -20.29 4.39
N LYS A 1118 -15.13 -19.27 4.44
CA LYS A 1118 -14.92 -18.04 5.21
C LYS A 1118 -16.04 -17.83 6.21
N LYS A 1119 -15.70 -17.47 7.46
CA LYS A 1119 -16.68 -16.97 8.45
C LYS A 1119 -17.28 -15.65 7.94
N ALA A 1120 -18.52 -15.69 7.49
CA ALA A 1120 -19.26 -14.60 6.89
C ALA A 1120 -20.00 -13.72 7.91
N LEU A 1121 -20.64 -14.35 8.90
CA LEU A 1121 -21.42 -13.68 9.93
C LEU A 1121 -20.93 -14.06 11.33
N SER A 1122 -20.88 -13.09 12.25
CA SER A 1122 -20.53 -13.29 13.66
C SER A 1122 -21.13 -12.18 14.51
N VAL A 1123 -21.55 -12.51 15.73
CA VAL A 1123 -22.16 -11.59 16.69
C VAL A 1123 -21.17 -10.76 17.50
N TYR A 1124 -19.87 -11.01 17.40
CA TYR A 1124 -18.86 -10.33 18.20
C TYR A 1124 -18.55 -8.92 17.65
N ASP A 1125 -18.63 -7.91 18.50
CA ASP A 1125 -18.22 -6.53 18.24
C ASP A 1125 -17.38 -6.02 19.42
N ASP A 1126 -16.25 -5.37 19.12
CA ASP A 1126 -15.32 -4.79 20.10
C ASP A 1126 -15.43 -3.27 20.19
N LYS A 1127 -16.24 -2.64 19.34
CA LYS A 1127 -16.35 -1.18 19.27
C LYS A 1127 -17.27 -0.58 20.32
N ARG A 1128 -18.22 -1.35 20.84
CA ARG A 1128 -19.20 -0.93 21.85
C ARG A 1128 -19.41 -2.05 22.87
N PHE A 1129 -19.89 -1.69 24.07
CA PHE A 1129 -20.25 -2.65 25.10
C PHE A 1129 -21.64 -3.21 24.81
N ILE A 1130 -21.76 -4.52 24.57
CA ILE A 1130 -23.03 -5.18 24.27
C ILE A 1130 -23.73 -5.55 25.59
N LEU A 1131 -24.98 -5.09 25.77
CA LEU A 1131 -25.77 -5.42 26.96
C LEU A 1131 -26.27 -6.88 26.94
N ASN A 1132 -26.75 -7.35 28.09
CA ASN A 1132 -27.17 -8.75 28.28
C ASN A 1132 -28.26 -9.23 27.31
N ASN A 1133 -29.10 -8.32 26.82
CA ASN A 1133 -30.12 -8.64 25.81
C ASN A 1133 -29.54 -8.89 24.41
N GLY A 1134 -28.25 -8.63 24.19
CA GLY A 1134 -27.55 -8.85 22.93
C GLY A 1134 -27.93 -7.89 21.81
N ILE A 1135 -28.84 -6.94 22.05
CA ILE A 1135 -29.39 -5.99 21.07
C ILE A 1135 -28.91 -4.56 21.34
N ASP A 1136 -29.02 -4.12 22.59
CA ASP A 1136 -28.65 -2.78 23.01
C ASP A 1136 -27.15 -2.70 23.30
N THR A 1137 -26.55 -1.55 23.00
CA THR A 1137 -25.12 -1.32 23.25
C THR A 1137 -24.84 0.04 23.85
N LEU A 1138 -23.80 0.13 24.69
CA LEU A 1138 -23.32 1.38 25.27
C LEU A 1138 -21.94 1.74 24.71
N ALA A 1139 -21.66 3.04 24.67
CA ALA A 1139 -20.31 3.52 24.42
C ALA A 1139 -19.38 3.10 25.56
N TRP A 1140 -18.12 2.84 25.23
CA TRP A 1140 -17.08 2.59 26.24
C TRP A 1140 -16.85 3.86 27.09
N GLY A 1141 -16.71 3.71 28.41
CA GLY A 1141 -16.60 4.83 29.36
C GLY A 1141 -17.95 5.32 29.92
N HIS A 1142 -19.07 4.67 29.55
CA HIS A 1142 -20.36 4.98 30.14
C HIS A 1142 -20.38 4.60 31.63
N TYR A 1143 -21.07 5.37 32.49
CA TYR A 1143 -21.13 5.09 33.95
C TYR A 1143 -21.79 3.73 34.29
N LYS A 1144 -22.41 3.07 33.31
CA LYS A 1144 -23.08 1.76 33.45
C LYS A 1144 -22.15 0.60 33.08
N THR A 1145 -20.95 0.85 32.56
CA THR A 1145 -20.07 -0.22 32.04
C THR A 1145 -19.09 -0.80 33.06
N ASN A 1146 -18.88 -0.19 34.24
CA ASN A 1146 -18.16 -0.67 35.46
C ASN A 1146 -16.94 -1.62 35.32
N ILE A 1147 -16.33 -1.73 34.15
CA ILE A 1147 -15.25 -2.63 33.82
C ILE A 1147 -14.23 -1.83 33.02
N ASP A 1148 -12.97 -1.82 33.46
CA ASP A 1148 -11.87 -1.29 32.67
C ASP A 1148 -11.78 -2.06 31.34
N ARG A 1149 -11.67 -1.32 30.24
CA ARG A 1149 -11.60 -1.87 28.88
C ARG A 1149 -10.43 -2.86 28.74
N ASN A 1150 -9.32 -2.66 29.45
CA ASN A 1150 -8.18 -3.56 29.39
C ASN A 1150 -8.49 -4.93 30.01
N ASP A 1151 -9.23 -4.96 31.12
CA ASP A 1151 -9.74 -6.18 31.73
C ASP A 1151 -10.75 -6.88 30.83
N PHE A 1152 -11.60 -6.13 30.13
CA PHE A 1152 -12.54 -6.71 29.15
C PHE A 1152 -11.84 -7.26 27.91
N VAL A 1153 -10.84 -6.57 27.34
CA VAL A 1153 -10.09 -7.07 26.16
C VAL A 1153 -9.31 -8.33 26.52
N ASN A 1154 -8.73 -8.38 27.73
CA ASN A 1154 -8.10 -9.58 28.25
C ASN A 1154 -9.12 -10.70 28.48
N HIS A 1155 -10.31 -10.39 29.01
CA HIS A 1155 -11.41 -11.33 29.17
C HIS A 1155 -11.95 -11.86 27.82
N LEU A 1156 -12.11 -10.99 26.82
CA LEU A 1156 -12.56 -11.33 25.47
C LEU A 1156 -11.52 -12.18 24.74
N ASN A 1157 -10.24 -11.84 24.85
CA ASN A 1157 -9.14 -12.67 24.33
C ASN A 1157 -9.11 -14.03 25.02
N THR A 1158 -9.47 -14.10 26.30
CA THR A 1158 -9.57 -15.34 27.06
C THR A 1158 -10.79 -16.16 26.65
N LEU A 1159 -11.95 -15.54 26.42
CA LEU A 1159 -13.16 -16.19 25.89
C LEU A 1159 -12.96 -16.71 24.45
N ILE A 1160 -12.31 -15.94 23.58
CA ILE A 1160 -11.95 -16.36 22.22
C ILE A 1160 -10.97 -17.53 22.27
N ARG A 1161 -9.97 -17.50 23.17
CA ARG A 1161 -9.04 -18.62 23.40
C ARG A 1161 -9.74 -19.85 23.97
N ASN A 1162 -10.76 -19.67 24.82
CA ASN A 1162 -11.49 -20.77 25.46
C ASN A 1162 -12.52 -21.42 24.52
N GLN A 1163 -13.11 -20.67 23.58
CA GLN A 1163 -13.92 -21.27 22.50
C GLN A 1163 -13.06 -22.09 21.54
N ASN A 1164 -11.88 -21.59 21.15
CA ASN A 1164 -10.94 -22.33 20.30
C ASN A 1164 -10.30 -23.57 20.97
N LYS A 1165 -10.57 -23.81 22.26
CA LYS A 1165 -10.14 -25.00 23.01
C LYS A 1165 -11.25 -26.02 23.24
N LYS A 1166 -12.51 -25.67 22.94
CA LYS A 1166 -13.70 -26.52 23.12
C LYS A 1166 -14.30 -27.05 21.81
N ASP A 1167 -13.98 -26.39 20.70
CA ASP A 1167 -14.07 -26.95 19.34
C ASP A 1167 -12.76 -27.67 19.00
#